data_AF-A0A369CK44-F1
#
_entry.id   AF-A0A369CK44-F1
#
_cell.length_a   1.000
_cell.length_b   1.000
_cell.length_c   1.000
_cell.angle_alpha   90.00
_cell.angle_beta   90.00
_cell.angle_gamma   90.00
#
_symmetry.space_group_name_H-M   'P 1'
#
loop_
_entity.id
_entity.type
_entity.pdbx_description
1 polymer ?
#
loop_
_entity_poly.entity_id
_entity_poly.type
_entity_poly.pdbx_seq_one_letter_code
_entity_poly.pdbx_strand_id
1 'polypeptide(L)'
;MNTTKPGLSPITISILLACYPGLALQAAEAASPWDCRQEAGGKWVCAGAEPAMPAAMPAPAATPAPPGPSTPSATGAAPARERPAPAREPAPEPAARPSAGGRDEGAAAPAVARRTPPPLRPASTAVATADAGPGGRDPWALCAVSSAPGTFRPGSAASTSDLPIEVSADRVRSTQDGEDRLEGEVRLTQGDRHLQASQVTVWRAENRFEAEGGVRYSEPGFAVAAERARLRLDERTGELEQASYELPGLHASGRAERAELRSGDVVVLKEATYTTCDPGRPDWELSAGEVKLDPATGRGEARQVKVDFKDVPIFYWPYLSFPIDDKRHTGFLVPTFGTSEATGLDLSVPYYINLAPSYDATLTPRLMSRRGLQVQGEFRYLLEGQGGQVTAEVLPHDNEFGDHRELLSYQHQGVFAPGWSTDVDLNYVSDEQYFRDLGNGINLTSTTHLDRRADLRYDSTYWSVLGRAQSFQTVDETLGPDERPYDRMPQLLFRGALPEIAGTLRTSLRAEYTRFDHESLVTGQRVDLEPGLSLPLAGAAWFLTPSAKYRYTGYSLDDPDGVYPDSTTRALPVLSLDGGLFFERPLAWDGGDYTQTLEPRLYYLYVPNENQDDIPVFDSAALDFSFEQLFRDNRFSGRDRVGDANQLTLALTSRVLDNADGRERLRAGLGSVFYFSDREVGLETGAPAEDSGTSDLVGEVDYRLSDAWYARGGLQWNTDENDMRRGTLQFHYQPDNRRILNLAYRLRKDIDETLEQTDASLLWPLNPNWSVVGRWNYSIEDRRTLDAFAGFEYGSCCWALRLVARHYVNDLDEESNNALYLQLELKGLTRVGNSISNLLEHGILGYSVNPDDPTTW
;
A
#
# COMPACT_ATOMS: atom_id res chain seq x y z
N MET A 1 -36.77 38.54 -37.72
CA MET A 1 -37.14 38.07 -39.07
C MET A 1 -37.91 36.77 -38.86
N ASN A 2 -39.24 36.81 -38.80
CA ASN A 2 -40.19 36.59 -39.92
C ASN A 2 -39.90 35.24 -40.64
N THR A 3 -40.82 34.28 -40.81
CA THR A 3 -42.30 34.30 -40.76
C THR A 3 -42.86 32.86 -41.00
N THR A 4 -43.86 32.43 -40.19
CA THR A 4 -45.14 31.71 -40.52
C THR A 4 -45.15 30.41 -41.38
N LYS A 5 -45.99 29.36 -41.26
CA LYS A 5 -47.21 28.83 -40.55
C LYS A 5 -47.72 27.62 -41.45
N PRO A 6 -48.86 26.92 -41.25
CA PRO A 6 -49.46 26.23 -40.09
C PRO A 6 -50.04 24.80 -40.44
N GLY A 7 -50.58 24.05 -39.47
CA GLY A 7 -51.35 22.82 -39.74
C GLY A 7 -51.99 22.12 -38.52
N LEU A 8 -53.14 22.65 -38.07
CA LEU A 8 -54.31 22.07 -37.37
C LEU A 8 -54.25 20.73 -36.57
N SER A 9 -54.66 20.85 -35.29
CA SER A 9 -55.30 19.92 -34.32
C SER A 9 -56.56 19.22 -34.91
N PRO A 10 -57.17 18.11 -34.36
CA PRO A 10 -57.38 17.94 -32.92
C PRO A 10 -57.56 16.53 -32.26
N ILE A 11 -57.60 16.59 -30.91
CA ILE A 11 -58.25 15.74 -29.87
C ILE A 11 -57.54 14.49 -29.26
N THR A 12 -57.28 14.63 -27.94
CA THR A 12 -57.44 13.70 -26.78
C THR A 12 -56.28 12.85 -26.23
N ILE A 13 -56.00 13.08 -24.93
CA ILE A 13 -55.28 12.27 -23.90
C ILE A 13 -53.74 12.36 -23.99
N SER A 14 -52.97 13.21 -23.31
CA SER A 14 -52.94 13.76 -21.93
C SER A 14 -52.69 12.77 -20.78
N ILE A 15 -51.45 12.85 -20.27
CA ILE A 15 -51.06 12.85 -18.84
C ILE A 15 -50.82 11.46 -18.22
N LEU A 16 -49.54 11.02 -18.22
CA LEU A 16 -48.91 10.13 -17.23
C LEU A 16 -47.39 9.96 -17.51
N LEU A 17 -46.68 11.08 -17.74
CA LEU A 17 -45.22 11.08 -17.83
C LEU A 17 -44.67 12.13 -16.86
N ALA A 18 -43.61 11.74 -16.14
CA ALA A 18 -42.72 12.51 -15.29
C ALA A 18 -42.85 12.26 -13.77
N CYS A 19 -42.42 11.07 -13.33
CA CYS A 19 -41.79 10.92 -12.02
C CYS A 19 -40.60 9.95 -12.09
N TYR A 20 -39.40 10.56 -12.19
CA TYR A 20 -38.00 10.06 -12.13
C TYR A 20 -37.18 10.11 -13.43
N PRO A 21 -36.04 10.84 -13.42
CA PRO A 21 -34.75 10.29 -13.80
C PRO A 21 -34.06 9.78 -12.53
N GLY A 22 -34.03 8.46 -12.35
CA GLY A 22 -32.98 7.83 -11.54
C GLY A 22 -31.74 7.71 -12.41
N LEU A 23 -30.56 7.92 -11.81
CA LEU A 23 -29.27 7.72 -12.43
C LEU A 23 -29.21 6.37 -13.16
N ALA A 24 -29.14 6.40 -14.48
CA ALA A 24 -28.47 5.34 -15.21
C ALA A 24 -26.97 5.55 -15.00
N LEU A 25 -26.29 4.60 -14.37
CA LEU A 25 -24.90 4.34 -14.70
C LEU A 25 -24.90 3.96 -16.19
N GLN A 26 -24.54 4.91 -17.06
CA GLN A 26 -24.05 4.53 -18.37
C GLN A 26 -22.72 3.85 -18.13
N ALA A 27 -22.71 2.52 -18.16
CA ALA A 27 -21.56 1.82 -18.69
C ALA A 27 -21.34 2.38 -20.10
N ALA A 28 -20.38 3.29 -20.24
CA ALA A 28 -19.79 3.53 -21.53
C ALA A 28 -19.10 2.21 -21.91
N GLU A 29 -19.80 1.35 -22.65
CA GLU A 29 -19.11 0.42 -23.51
C GLU A 29 -18.21 1.29 -24.39
N ALA A 30 -16.90 1.24 -24.12
CA ALA A 30 -15.92 1.68 -25.09
C ALA A 30 -16.19 0.86 -26.34
N ALA A 31 -16.91 1.45 -27.30
CA ALA A 31 -17.01 0.92 -28.63
C ALA A 31 -15.57 0.73 -29.12
N SER A 32 -15.17 -0.53 -29.25
CA SER A 32 -13.91 -0.91 -29.86
C SER A 32 -13.77 -0.13 -31.17
N PRO A 33 -12.61 0.50 -31.46
CA PRO A 33 -12.40 1.24 -32.72
C PRO A 33 -12.34 0.32 -33.95
N TRP A 34 -12.80 -0.93 -33.82
CA TRP A 34 -12.71 -2.01 -34.78
C TRP A 34 -14.08 -2.66 -34.97
N ASP A 35 -14.67 -2.54 -36.15
CA ASP A 35 -15.83 -3.35 -36.57
C ASP A 35 -15.32 -4.72 -37.03
N CYS A 36 -15.49 -5.73 -36.17
CA CYS A 36 -15.00 -7.09 -36.40
C CYS A 36 -16.15 -8.04 -36.81
N ARG A 37 -15.98 -8.76 -37.93
CA ARG A 37 -16.89 -9.85 -38.34
C ARG A 37 -16.14 -11.16 -38.51
N GLN A 38 -16.78 -12.24 -38.12
CA GLN A 38 -16.27 -13.60 -38.30
C GLN A 38 -16.75 -14.16 -39.64
N GLU A 39 -15.83 -14.57 -40.50
CA GLU A 39 -16.15 -15.24 -41.76
C GLU A 39 -16.43 -16.73 -41.54
N ALA A 40 -17.08 -17.40 -42.51
CA ALA A 40 -17.57 -18.78 -42.43
C ALA A 40 -16.48 -19.88 -42.31
N GLY A 41 -15.25 -19.53 -41.94
CA GLY A 41 -14.16 -20.44 -41.57
C GLY A 41 -13.58 -20.15 -40.18
N GLY A 42 -14.24 -19.33 -39.35
CA GLY A 42 -13.81 -19.02 -37.98
C GLY A 42 -12.77 -17.90 -37.86
N LYS A 43 -12.31 -17.33 -38.98
CA LYS A 43 -11.36 -16.20 -39.01
C LYS A 43 -12.09 -14.87 -38.81
N TRP A 44 -11.56 -14.03 -37.92
CA TRP A 44 -12.08 -12.68 -37.64
C TRP A 44 -11.39 -11.63 -38.52
N VAL A 45 -12.18 -10.72 -39.09
CA VAL A 45 -11.71 -9.58 -39.89
C VAL A 45 -12.24 -8.30 -39.26
N CYS A 46 -11.34 -7.37 -38.93
CA CYS A 46 -11.64 -6.13 -38.21
C CYS A 46 -11.25 -4.90 -39.03
N ALA A 47 -12.12 -3.89 -39.13
CA ALA A 47 -11.83 -2.61 -39.80
C ALA A 47 -11.88 -1.45 -38.80
N GLY A 48 -10.82 -0.63 -38.75
CA GLY A 48 -10.74 0.55 -37.89
C GLY A 48 -10.53 1.85 -38.68
N ALA A 49 -11.03 2.97 -38.15
CA ALA A 49 -10.88 4.31 -38.73
C ALA A 49 -9.53 4.93 -38.35
N GLU A 50 -8.72 5.34 -39.33
CA GLU A 50 -7.50 6.13 -39.10
C GLU A 50 -7.83 7.53 -38.54
N PRO A 51 -7.16 8.00 -37.48
CA PRO A 51 -7.27 9.40 -37.08
C PRO A 51 -6.53 10.31 -38.07
N ALA A 52 -7.22 11.32 -38.58
CA ALA A 52 -6.64 12.37 -39.41
C ALA A 52 -5.60 13.18 -38.62
N MET A 53 -4.39 13.34 -39.19
CA MET A 53 -3.34 14.20 -38.65
C MET A 53 -3.79 15.68 -38.61
N PRO A 54 -3.61 16.41 -37.50
CA PRO A 54 -3.74 17.86 -37.52
C PRO A 54 -2.57 18.49 -38.30
N ALA A 55 -2.90 19.45 -39.16
CA ALA A 55 -1.95 20.20 -39.98
C ALA A 55 -0.95 20.99 -39.11
N ALA A 56 0.32 20.94 -39.50
CA ALA A 56 1.41 21.67 -38.86
C ALA A 56 1.19 23.19 -38.93
N MET A 57 1.33 23.88 -37.79
CA MET A 57 1.47 25.33 -37.73
C MET A 57 2.92 25.74 -38.12
N PRO A 58 3.10 26.88 -38.80
CA PRO A 58 4.37 27.26 -39.39
C PRO A 58 5.39 27.75 -38.34
N ALA A 59 6.67 27.46 -38.60
CA ALA A 59 7.81 27.89 -37.81
C ALA A 59 7.96 29.43 -37.82
N PRO A 60 8.34 30.07 -36.70
CA PRO A 60 8.70 31.48 -36.69
C PRO A 60 10.05 31.72 -37.38
N ALA A 61 10.09 32.82 -38.13
CA ALA A 61 11.15 33.21 -39.04
C ALA A 61 12.49 33.52 -38.35
N ALA A 62 13.58 33.11 -39.00
CA ALA A 62 14.94 33.50 -38.69
C ALA A 62 15.19 35.00 -38.93
N THR A 63 15.95 35.64 -38.05
CA THR A 63 16.60 36.94 -38.28
C THR A 63 18.04 36.88 -37.73
N PRO A 64 18.97 37.71 -38.25
CA PRO A 64 20.30 37.25 -38.66
C PRO A 64 21.43 37.66 -37.70
N ALA A 65 22.52 36.87 -37.69
CA ALA A 65 23.83 37.29 -37.19
C ALA A 65 24.42 38.39 -38.11
N PRO A 66 25.23 39.36 -37.61
CA PRO A 66 26.68 39.13 -37.37
C PRO A 66 27.32 40.17 -36.37
N PRO A 67 28.65 40.45 -36.31
CA PRO A 67 29.87 39.66 -36.56
C PRO A 67 30.82 39.61 -35.32
N GLY A 68 31.77 38.66 -35.28
CA GLY A 68 33.04 38.84 -34.54
C GLY A 68 34.00 39.76 -35.33
N PRO A 69 35.27 40.02 -34.94
CA PRO A 69 36.12 39.33 -33.95
C PRO A 69 36.95 40.28 -33.04
N SER A 70 37.67 39.73 -32.05
CA SER A 70 39.14 39.95 -31.87
C SER A 70 39.64 39.46 -30.49
N THR A 71 40.67 38.62 -30.54
CA THR A 71 41.63 38.34 -29.47
C THR A 71 42.58 39.53 -29.29
N PRO A 72 43.23 39.65 -28.11
CA PRO A 72 44.68 39.49 -28.13
C PRO A 72 45.25 38.67 -26.96
N SER A 73 46.47 38.20 -27.18
CA SER A 73 47.28 37.35 -26.30
C SER A 73 48.19 38.14 -25.34
N ALA A 74 48.48 37.47 -24.21
CA ALA A 74 49.80 37.28 -23.57
C ALA A 74 50.48 38.37 -22.71
N THR A 75 51.25 37.84 -21.75
CA THR A 75 52.31 38.39 -20.86
C THR A 75 51.83 39.12 -19.60
N GLY A 76 52.33 38.90 -18.38
CA GLY A 76 53.41 38.08 -17.82
C GLY A 76 53.91 38.77 -16.53
N ALA A 77 54.22 38.05 -15.44
CA ALA A 77 55.20 38.40 -14.40
C ALA A 77 55.14 37.44 -13.18
N ALA A 78 56.32 36.96 -12.77
CA ALA A 78 56.61 36.25 -11.52
C ALA A 78 57.17 37.25 -10.46
N PRO A 79 57.85 36.81 -9.38
CA PRO A 79 57.36 36.18 -8.15
C PRO A 79 57.67 37.03 -6.90
N ALA A 80 57.16 36.67 -5.71
CA ALA A 80 57.66 37.19 -4.44
C ALA A 80 57.94 36.05 -3.44
N ARG A 81 59.15 36.06 -2.87
CA ARG A 81 59.71 35.09 -1.92
C ARG A 81 59.61 35.59 -0.48
N GLU A 82 59.39 34.61 0.41
CA GLU A 82 59.95 34.39 1.76
C GLU A 82 59.64 35.34 2.94
N ARG A 83 59.13 34.77 4.05
CA ARG A 83 59.97 34.28 5.17
C ARG A 83 59.19 33.48 6.24
N PRO A 84 59.89 32.62 7.04
CA PRO A 84 59.30 31.54 7.85
C PRO A 84 59.14 31.87 9.34
N ALA A 85 58.36 31.05 10.05
CA ALA A 85 58.29 31.01 11.53
C ALA A 85 58.26 29.53 12.01
N PRO A 86 58.70 29.25 13.25
CA PRO A 86 59.57 28.10 13.55
C PRO A 86 58.86 26.83 14.01
N ALA A 87 59.58 25.72 13.83
CA ALA A 87 59.29 24.38 14.33
C ALA A 87 59.14 24.32 15.87
N ARG A 88 58.18 23.50 16.32
CA ARG A 88 58.11 22.97 17.69
C ARG A 88 58.19 21.44 17.63
N GLU A 89 59.10 20.89 18.42
CA GLU A 89 59.27 19.46 18.69
C GLU A 89 58.08 18.84 19.44
N PRO A 90 57.91 17.51 19.35
CA PRO A 90 56.71 16.80 19.78
C PRO A 90 56.70 16.51 21.29
N ALA A 91 55.49 16.45 21.86
CA ALA A 91 55.22 15.91 23.19
C ALA A 91 54.73 14.44 23.08
N PRO A 92 54.94 13.59 24.11
CA PRO A 92 54.95 12.13 23.98
C PRO A 92 53.55 11.49 23.98
N GLU A 93 53.48 10.30 23.35
CA GLU A 93 52.35 9.36 23.34
C GLU A 93 51.76 9.07 24.73
N PRO A 94 50.42 8.94 24.83
CA PRO A 94 49.77 8.00 25.70
C PRO A 94 49.30 6.76 24.93
N ALA A 95 49.54 5.60 25.55
CA ALA A 95 49.33 4.26 25.02
C ALA A 95 47.94 3.98 24.45
N ALA A 96 47.94 3.20 23.36
CA ALA A 96 46.78 2.61 22.72
C ALA A 96 45.87 1.88 23.72
N ARG A 97 44.59 2.26 23.73
CA ARG A 97 43.49 1.40 24.17
C ARG A 97 42.90 0.75 22.92
N PRO A 98 42.57 -0.55 22.93
CA PRO A 98 41.79 -1.14 21.85
C PRO A 98 40.39 -0.52 21.93
N SER A 99 39.98 0.22 20.89
CA SER A 99 38.58 0.58 20.68
C SER A 99 37.84 -0.67 20.22
N ALA A 100 36.75 -0.96 20.92
CA ALA A 100 35.83 -2.04 20.66
C ALA A 100 35.23 -1.94 19.26
N GLY A 101 34.93 -3.09 18.65
CA GLY A 101 34.22 -3.20 17.39
C GLY A 101 32.93 -2.40 17.43
N GLY A 102 32.74 -1.58 16.39
CA GLY A 102 31.52 -0.84 16.15
C GLY A 102 30.35 -1.81 15.97
N ARG A 103 29.22 -1.45 16.56
CA ARG A 103 27.95 -2.15 16.38
C ARG A 103 27.46 -1.84 14.97
N ASP A 104 27.86 -2.68 14.01
CA ASP A 104 27.30 -2.66 12.65
C ASP A 104 25.90 -3.28 12.67
N GLU A 105 24.93 -2.55 13.21
CA GLU A 105 23.52 -2.78 12.91
C GLU A 105 23.25 -2.31 11.48
N GLY A 106 23.61 -3.17 10.52
CA GLY A 106 22.96 -3.25 9.23
C GLY A 106 21.51 -3.72 9.38
N ALA A 107 20.73 -3.06 10.23
CA ALA A 107 19.28 -3.07 10.13
C ALA A 107 18.98 -2.32 8.83
N ALA A 108 18.83 -3.08 7.74
CA ALA A 108 17.91 -2.66 6.72
C ALA A 108 16.60 -2.36 7.46
N ALA A 109 16.32 -1.08 7.69
CA ALA A 109 15.00 -0.61 8.09
C ALA A 109 14.02 -1.42 7.24
N PRO A 110 13.00 -2.07 7.83
CA PRO A 110 12.09 -2.88 7.05
C PRO A 110 11.61 -1.96 5.94
N ALA A 111 11.97 -2.31 4.70
CA ALA A 111 11.45 -1.62 3.55
C ALA A 111 9.94 -1.68 3.75
N VAL A 112 9.32 -0.53 4.06
CA VAL A 112 7.89 -0.33 3.84
C VAL A 112 7.69 -0.93 2.46
N ALA A 113 6.95 -2.04 2.40
CA ALA A 113 6.88 -2.86 1.20
C ALA A 113 6.53 -1.94 0.03
N ARG A 114 7.54 -1.61 -0.79
CA ARG A 114 7.36 -0.78 -1.98
C ARG A 114 6.68 -1.67 -3.00
N ARG A 115 5.36 -1.75 -2.91
CA ARG A 115 4.55 -2.10 -4.08
C ARG A 115 4.72 -0.92 -5.05
N THR A 116 5.54 -1.10 -6.09
CA THR A 116 5.43 -0.26 -7.28
C THR A 116 4.01 -0.45 -7.80
N PRO A 117 3.11 0.57 -7.77
CA PRO A 117 1.81 0.41 -8.39
C PRO A 117 2.04 0.20 -9.89
N PRO A 118 1.30 -0.71 -10.56
CA PRO A 118 1.28 -0.72 -12.02
C PRO A 118 0.84 0.67 -12.52
N PRO A 119 1.23 1.06 -13.75
CA PRO A 119 0.90 2.37 -14.29
C PRO A 119 -0.60 2.66 -14.13
N LEU A 120 -0.91 3.84 -13.58
CA LEU A 120 -2.26 4.36 -13.40
C LEU A 120 -3.02 4.27 -14.74
N ARG A 121 -3.84 3.23 -14.89
CA ARG A 121 -4.93 3.22 -15.85
C ARG A 121 -6.14 3.82 -15.14
N PRO A 122 -6.93 4.68 -15.80
CA PRO A 122 -8.17 5.19 -15.20
C PRO A 122 -9.02 3.99 -14.79
N ALA A 123 -9.32 3.90 -13.49
CA ALA A 123 -10.21 2.90 -12.95
C ALA A 123 -11.60 3.16 -13.55
N SER A 124 -12.00 2.34 -14.54
CA SER A 124 -13.40 2.18 -14.87
C SER A 124 -14.01 1.37 -13.73
N THR A 125 -14.77 2.02 -12.86
CA THR A 125 -15.69 1.35 -11.93
C THR A 125 -16.80 0.69 -12.75
N ALA A 126 -16.51 -0.50 -13.26
CA ALA A 126 -17.55 -1.44 -13.62
C ALA A 126 -18.20 -1.90 -12.30
N VAL A 127 -19.52 -1.78 -12.23
CA VAL A 127 -20.32 -2.38 -11.16
C VAL A 127 -19.98 -3.85 -11.11
N ALA A 128 -19.23 -4.26 -10.10
CA ALA A 128 -19.03 -5.65 -9.79
C ALA A 128 -20.38 -6.20 -9.30
N THR A 129 -21.09 -6.90 -10.19
CA THR A 129 -22.02 -7.92 -9.73
C THR A 129 -21.21 -8.92 -8.92
N ALA A 130 -21.50 -9.00 -7.62
CA ALA A 130 -20.86 -9.91 -6.69
C ALA A 130 -21.12 -11.36 -7.13
N ASP A 131 -20.18 -11.93 -7.88
CA ASP A 131 -19.92 -13.36 -7.86
C ASP A 131 -18.80 -13.57 -6.84
N ALA A 132 -19.17 -14.13 -5.69
CA ALA A 132 -18.24 -14.48 -4.63
C ALA A 132 -17.23 -15.51 -5.15
N GLY A 133 -16.00 -15.06 -5.38
CA GLY A 133 -14.87 -15.98 -5.47
C GLY A 133 -14.71 -16.75 -4.16
N PRO A 134 -14.22 -18.00 -4.18
CA PRO A 134 -14.03 -18.80 -2.97
C PRO A 134 -12.83 -18.24 -2.21
N GLY A 135 -13.06 -17.26 -1.33
CA GLY A 135 -12.00 -16.67 -0.52
C GLY A 135 -12.37 -15.41 0.26
N GLY A 136 -13.34 -14.61 -0.20
CA GLY A 136 -13.73 -13.39 0.51
C GLY A 136 -14.38 -13.64 1.87
N ARG A 137 -13.99 -12.92 2.93
CA ARG A 137 -14.77 -12.92 4.18
C ARG A 137 -15.95 -11.97 3.98
N ASP A 138 -17.14 -12.51 3.72
CA ASP A 138 -18.37 -11.73 3.79
C ASP A 138 -18.54 -11.16 5.22
N PRO A 139 -18.49 -9.82 5.41
CA PRO A 139 -18.63 -9.21 6.72
C PRO A 139 -20.01 -9.50 7.35
N TRP A 140 -21.00 -9.91 6.56
CA TRP A 140 -22.36 -10.23 6.98
C TRP A 140 -22.63 -11.74 7.07
N ALA A 141 -21.61 -12.59 6.96
CA ALA A 141 -21.75 -14.06 7.01
C ALA A 141 -22.43 -14.60 8.29
N LEU A 142 -22.51 -13.78 9.35
CA LEU A 142 -23.17 -14.12 10.62
C LEU A 142 -24.62 -13.62 10.69
N CYS A 143 -25.11 -12.92 9.68
CA CYS A 143 -26.50 -12.49 9.60
C CYS A 143 -27.39 -13.67 9.22
N ALA A 144 -28.56 -13.76 9.86
CA ALA A 144 -29.59 -14.63 9.34
C ALA A 144 -29.97 -14.14 7.95
N VAL A 145 -30.10 -15.03 6.98
CA VAL A 145 -30.77 -14.68 5.71
C VAL A 145 -32.20 -14.30 6.08
N SER A 146 -32.45 -13.00 6.27
CA SER A 146 -33.79 -12.49 6.55
C SER A 146 -34.62 -12.64 5.28
N SER A 147 -35.14 -13.84 5.06
CA SER A 147 -36.32 -14.00 4.23
C SER A 147 -37.51 -13.62 5.10
N ALA A 148 -37.78 -12.31 5.23
CA ALA A 148 -39.07 -11.87 5.71
C ALA A 148 -40.16 -12.56 4.84
N PRO A 149 -41.19 -13.19 5.43
CA PRO A 149 -42.26 -13.85 4.66
C PRO A 149 -43.05 -12.79 3.89
N GLY A 150 -42.82 -12.72 2.58
CA GLY A 150 -43.40 -11.70 1.69
C GLY A 150 -42.38 -11.24 0.67
N THR A 151 -42.00 -12.17 -0.21
CA THR A 151 -40.90 -12.11 -1.17
C THR A 151 -40.69 -10.73 -1.82
N PHE A 152 -39.66 -10.02 -1.36
CA PHE A 152 -38.90 -9.10 -2.21
C PHE A 152 -38.26 -9.94 -3.32
N ARG A 153 -38.70 -9.75 -4.56
CA ARG A 153 -38.00 -10.26 -5.74
C ARG A 153 -37.14 -9.12 -6.28
N PRO A 154 -35.80 -9.23 -6.34
CA PRO A 154 -35.00 -8.24 -7.01
C PRO A 154 -35.40 -8.22 -8.48
N GLY A 155 -36.00 -7.11 -8.89
CA GLY A 155 -36.33 -6.80 -10.26
C GLY A 155 -35.10 -6.42 -11.08
N SER A 156 -35.12 -6.74 -12.38
CA SER A 156 -34.03 -6.34 -13.29
C SER A 156 -34.12 -4.85 -13.61
N ALA A 157 -32.97 -4.16 -13.64
CA ALA A 157 -32.82 -2.72 -13.88
C ALA A 157 -33.21 -2.24 -15.29
N ALA A 158 -34.42 -2.54 -15.77
CA ALA A 158 -35.01 -1.90 -16.94
C ALA A 158 -35.81 -0.66 -16.51
N SER A 159 -35.90 0.35 -17.39
CA SER A 159 -36.60 1.62 -17.11
C SER A 159 -38.10 1.37 -16.87
N THR A 160 -38.48 1.23 -15.60
CA THR A 160 -39.84 0.96 -15.11
C THR A 160 -40.82 2.12 -15.31
N SER A 161 -40.36 3.29 -15.77
CA SER A 161 -41.18 4.50 -15.91
C SER A 161 -42.23 4.43 -17.02
N ASP A 162 -41.98 3.65 -18.07
CA ASP A 162 -42.84 3.59 -19.26
C ASP A 162 -43.84 2.43 -19.23
N LEU A 163 -43.78 1.61 -18.17
CA LEU A 163 -44.69 0.48 -17.98
C LEU A 163 -46.04 0.97 -17.43
N PRO A 164 -47.16 0.36 -17.86
CA PRO A 164 -48.48 0.67 -17.33
C PRO A 164 -48.56 0.35 -15.83
N ILE A 165 -49.33 1.16 -15.10
CA ILE A 165 -49.66 0.88 -13.69
C ILE A 165 -50.84 -0.09 -13.67
N GLU A 166 -50.62 -1.30 -13.18
CA GLU A 166 -51.65 -2.28 -12.93
C GLU A 166 -52.27 -2.05 -11.55
N VAL A 167 -53.59 -2.03 -11.47
CA VAL A 167 -54.32 -1.74 -10.23
C VAL A 167 -55.31 -2.85 -9.93
N SER A 168 -55.27 -3.39 -8.72
CA SER A 168 -56.19 -4.40 -8.19
C SER A 168 -56.75 -3.93 -6.85
N ALA A 169 -58.07 -4.05 -6.66
CA ALA A 169 -58.77 -3.73 -5.42
C ALA A 169 -60.13 -4.44 -5.38
N ASP A 170 -60.70 -4.66 -4.19
CA ASP A 170 -62.03 -5.26 -4.03
C ASP A 170 -63.15 -4.33 -4.54
N ARG A 171 -62.95 -3.02 -4.38
CA ARG A 171 -63.92 -2.00 -4.81
C ARG A 171 -63.22 -0.77 -5.34
N VAL A 172 -63.71 -0.27 -6.48
CA VAL A 172 -63.29 1.01 -7.07
C VAL A 172 -64.51 1.91 -7.19
N ARG A 173 -64.39 3.15 -6.70
CA ARG A 173 -65.40 4.21 -6.86
C ARG A 173 -64.75 5.40 -7.53
N SER A 174 -65.26 5.78 -8.70
CA SER A 174 -64.82 6.96 -9.44
C SER A 174 -65.94 7.99 -9.48
N THR A 175 -65.65 9.22 -9.06
CA THR A 175 -66.58 10.36 -9.17
C THR A 175 -66.34 11.12 -10.47
N GLN A 176 -67.35 11.87 -10.93
CA GLN A 176 -67.18 12.78 -12.08
C GLN A 176 -66.21 13.92 -11.77
N ASP A 177 -66.06 14.28 -10.49
CA ASP A 177 -65.17 15.35 -10.01
C ASP A 177 -63.68 14.92 -10.00
N GLY A 178 -63.37 13.68 -10.41
CA GLY A 178 -62.00 13.20 -10.57
C GLY A 178 -61.41 12.52 -9.33
N GLU A 179 -62.22 12.15 -8.35
CA GLU A 179 -61.81 11.34 -7.19
C GLU A 179 -62.00 9.86 -7.49
N ASP A 180 -60.91 9.09 -7.41
CA ASP A 180 -60.91 7.64 -7.52
C ASP A 180 -60.52 7.02 -6.18
N ARG A 181 -61.45 6.29 -5.56
CA ARG A 181 -61.27 5.62 -4.27
C ARG A 181 -61.27 4.11 -4.44
N LEU A 182 -60.15 3.50 -4.09
CA LEU A 182 -59.89 2.06 -4.12
C LEU A 182 -59.92 1.53 -2.69
N GLU A 183 -60.70 0.47 -2.45
CA GLU A 183 -60.89 -0.12 -1.12
C GLU A 183 -60.75 -1.64 -1.19
N GLY A 184 -60.11 -2.23 -0.17
CA GLY A 184 -59.95 -3.67 0.02
C GLY A 184 -58.77 -4.24 -0.76
N GLU A 185 -57.72 -4.64 -0.03
CA GLU A 185 -56.49 -5.26 -0.56
C GLU A 185 -55.96 -4.56 -1.81
N VAL A 186 -55.81 -3.24 -1.75
CA VAL A 186 -55.39 -2.44 -2.90
C VAL A 186 -53.93 -2.76 -3.22
N ARG A 187 -53.66 -3.19 -4.46
CA ARG A 187 -52.31 -3.46 -4.98
C ARG A 187 -52.09 -2.69 -6.27
N LEU A 188 -51.05 -1.87 -6.31
CA LEU A 188 -50.58 -1.21 -7.51
C LEU A 188 -49.21 -1.79 -7.88
N THR A 189 -49.03 -2.12 -9.15
CA THR A 189 -47.77 -2.65 -9.67
C THR A 189 -47.35 -1.88 -10.92
N GLN A 190 -46.09 -1.49 -10.99
CA GLN A 190 -45.49 -0.87 -12.17
C GLN A 190 -44.08 -1.43 -12.38
N GLY A 191 -43.95 -2.44 -13.24
CA GLY A 191 -42.72 -3.22 -13.34
C GLY A 191 -42.35 -3.84 -11.99
N ASP A 192 -41.19 -3.46 -11.47
CA ASP A 192 -40.66 -3.93 -10.17
C ASP A 192 -41.07 -3.04 -8.98
N ARG A 193 -41.91 -2.03 -9.22
CA ARG A 193 -42.49 -1.19 -8.17
C ARG A 193 -43.81 -1.79 -7.70
N HIS A 194 -43.95 -1.95 -6.40
CA HIS A 194 -45.17 -2.48 -5.79
C HIS A 194 -45.63 -1.56 -4.67
N LEU A 195 -46.93 -1.27 -4.63
CA LEU A 195 -47.59 -0.56 -3.55
C LEU A 195 -48.79 -1.38 -3.07
N GLN A 196 -48.94 -1.53 -1.76
CA GLN A 196 -50.08 -2.19 -1.11
C GLN A 196 -50.65 -1.30 -0.02
N ALA A 197 -51.98 -1.25 0.11
CA ALA A 197 -52.68 -0.53 1.18
C ALA A 197 -54.12 -1.04 1.34
N SER A 198 -54.78 -0.73 2.46
CA SER A 198 -56.21 -1.04 2.64
C SER A 198 -57.12 -0.11 1.82
N GLN A 199 -56.70 1.15 1.66
CA GLN A 199 -57.42 2.16 0.89
C GLN A 199 -56.43 3.07 0.17
N VAL A 200 -56.74 3.39 -1.08
CA VAL A 200 -56.02 4.41 -1.87
C VAL A 200 -57.03 5.38 -2.45
N THR A 201 -56.79 6.68 -2.29
CA THR A 201 -57.60 7.75 -2.84
C THR A 201 -56.75 8.62 -3.75
N VAL A 202 -57.23 8.84 -4.97
CA VAL A 202 -56.55 9.64 -5.99
C VAL A 202 -57.45 10.79 -6.40
N TRP A 203 -57.00 12.02 -6.21
CA TRP A 203 -57.66 13.22 -6.72
C TRP A 203 -56.95 13.68 -7.99
N ARG A 204 -57.49 13.30 -9.15
CA ARG A 204 -56.88 13.56 -10.46
C ARG A 204 -56.69 15.04 -10.77
N ALA A 205 -57.64 15.88 -10.34
CA ALA A 205 -57.55 17.33 -10.56
C ALA A 205 -56.44 18.00 -9.73
N GLU A 206 -56.12 17.44 -8.57
CA GLU A 206 -55.11 17.96 -7.64
C GLU A 206 -53.77 17.25 -7.74
N ASN A 207 -53.64 16.23 -8.62
CA ASN A 207 -52.51 15.31 -8.67
C ASN A 207 -52.11 14.76 -7.28
N ARG A 208 -53.11 14.59 -6.41
CA ARG A 208 -52.93 14.16 -5.03
C ARG A 208 -53.25 12.69 -4.89
N PHE A 209 -52.40 12.01 -4.14
CA PHE A 209 -52.48 10.59 -3.86
C PHE A 209 -52.40 10.37 -2.34
N GLU A 210 -53.34 9.60 -1.77
CA GLU A 210 -53.33 9.25 -0.35
C GLU A 210 -53.59 7.75 -0.18
N ALA A 211 -52.73 7.08 0.58
CA ALA A 211 -52.86 5.67 0.92
C ALA A 211 -52.90 5.49 2.44
N GLU A 212 -53.82 4.65 2.91
CA GLU A 212 -54.06 4.42 4.33
C GLU A 212 -54.26 2.92 4.64
N GLY A 213 -54.02 2.56 5.90
CA GLY A 213 -54.29 1.22 6.43
C GLY A 213 -53.21 0.21 6.05
N GLY A 214 -51.96 0.49 6.45
CA GLY A 214 -50.81 -0.40 6.25
C GLY A 214 -50.20 -0.26 4.86
N VAL A 215 -49.70 0.93 4.55
CA VAL A 215 -49.01 1.23 3.29
C VAL A 215 -47.71 0.45 3.24
N ARG A 216 -47.49 -0.31 2.18
CA ARG A 216 -46.21 -0.99 1.88
C ARG A 216 -45.79 -0.66 0.47
N TYR A 217 -44.63 -0.07 0.30
CA TYR A 217 -44.05 0.26 -0.98
C TYR A 217 -42.68 -0.41 -1.11
N SER A 218 -42.37 -0.94 -2.29
CA SER A 218 -41.05 -1.50 -2.57
C SER A 218 -40.66 -1.30 -4.04
N GLU A 219 -39.36 -1.08 -4.25
CA GLU A 219 -38.71 -1.09 -5.56
C GLU A 219 -37.29 -1.69 -5.43
N PRO A 220 -36.58 -2.00 -6.53
CA PRO A 220 -35.22 -2.53 -6.42
C PRO A 220 -34.30 -1.62 -5.58
N GLY A 221 -33.77 -2.17 -4.48
CA GLY A 221 -32.86 -1.48 -3.56
C GLY A 221 -33.53 -0.71 -2.40
N PHE A 222 -34.86 -0.63 -2.34
CA PHE A 222 -35.56 0.16 -1.32
C PHE A 222 -36.95 -0.40 -0.99
N ALA A 223 -37.28 -0.48 0.29
CA ALA A 223 -38.63 -0.81 0.76
C ALA A 223 -39.04 0.09 1.94
N VAL A 224 -40.32 0.44 2.01
CA VAL A 224 -40.90 1.25 3.09
C VAL A 224 -42.29 0.77 3.46
N ALA A 225 -42.59 0.77 4.75
CA ALA A 225 -43.93 0.57 5.29
C ALA A 225 -44.32 1.75 6.19
N ALA A 226 -45.58 2.21 6.09
CA ALA A 226 -46.09 3.36 6.82
C ALA A 226 -47.58 3.19 7.18
N GLU A 227 -48.07 3.92 8.18
CA GLU A 227 -49.51 3.92 8.51
C GLU A 227 -50.34 4.69 7.47
N ARG A 228 -49.78 5.82 7.02
CA ARG A 228 -50.38 6.72 6.03
C ARG A 228 -49.30 7.29 5.11
N ALA A 229 -49.64 7.42 3.83
CA ALA A 229 -48.83 8.11 2.83
C ALA A 229 -49.65 9.17 2.11
N ARG A 230 -49.14 10.40 2.02
CA ARG A 230 -49.71 11.50 1.22
C ARG A 230 -48.66 11.97 0.23
N LEU A 231 -49.04 12.08 -1.04
CA LEU A 231 -48.14 12.46 -2.13
C LEU A 231 -48.85 13.48 -3.04
N ARG A 232 -48.11 14.49 -3.50
CA ARG A 232 -48.48 15.36 -4.62
C ARG A 232 -47.52 15.08 -5.76
N LEU A 233 -48.05 14.48 -6.82
CA LEU A 233 -47.26 13.91 -7.90
C LEU A 233 -46.61 14.99 -8.78
N ASP A 234 -47.29 16.12 -8.95
CA ASP A 234 -46.83 17.27 -9.74
C ASP A 234 -45.77 18.10 -9.01
N GLU A 235 -45.97 18.34 -7.72
CA GLU A 235 -45.01 19.07 -6.87
C GLU A 235 -43.82 18.21 -6.43
N ARG A 236 -43.88 16.88 -6.63
CA ARG A 236 -42.92 15.89 -6.09
C ARG A 236 -42.72 16.06 -4.58
N THR A 237 -43.82 16.29 -3.86
CA THR A 237 -43.82 16.42 -2.41
C THR A 237 -44.63 15.28 -1.78
N GLY A 238 -44.29 14.93 -0.54
CA GLY A 238 -44.98 13.86 0.15
C GLY A 238 -44.66 13.77 1.62
N GLU A 239 -45.47 13.01 2.32
CA GLU A 239 -45.36 12.74 3.74
C GLU A 239 -45.75 11.28 4.02
N LEU A 240 -44.90 10.58 4.77
CA LEU A 240 -45.19 9.28 5.36
C LEU A 240 -45.24 9.43 6.88
N GLU A 241 -46.29 8.93 7.50
CA GLU A 241 -46.46 8.90 8.96
C GLU A 241 -46.12 7.49 9.48
N GLN A 242 -45.31 7.41 10.56
CA GLN A 242 -44.86 6.15 11.16
C GLN A 242 -44.16 5.23 10.15
N ALA A 243 -43.12 5.74 9.51
CA ALA A 243 -42.41 5.04 8.45
C ALA A 243 -41.37 4.07 9.02
N SER A 244 -41.24 2.91 8.39
CA SER A 244 -40.16 1.93 8.58
C SER A 244 -39.58 1.61 7.21
N TYR A 245 -38.25 1.58 7.08
CA TYR A 245 -37.58 1.43 5.80
C TYR A 245 -36.47 0.38 5.85
N GLU A 246 -36.22 -0.25 4.71
CA GLU A 246 -35.15 -1.23 4.50
C GLU A 246 -34.38 -0.87 3.22
N LEU A 247 -33.05 -1.01 3.31
CA LEU A 247 -32.08 -0.75 2.27
C LEU A 247 -31.24 -2.03 2.06
N PRO A 248 -31.75 -3.00 1.27
CA PRO A 248 -31.11 -4.31 1.13
C PRO A 248 -29.65 -4.23 0.64
N GLY A 249 -29.33 -3.29 -0.26
CA GLY A 249 -27.97 -3.11 -0.77
C GLY A 249 -26.96 -2.62 0.27
N LEU A 250 -27.43 -2.04 1.38
CA LEU A 250 -26.59 -1.57 2.48
C LEU A 250 -26.71 -2.45 3.73
N HIS A 251 -27.46 -3.56 3.66
CA HIS A 251 -27.87 -4.35 4.83
C HIS A 251 -28.43 -3.48 5.97
N ALA A 252 -29.13 -2.39 5.63
CA ALA A 252 -29.55 -1.39 6.60
C ALA A 252 -31.08 -1.29 6.71
N SER A 253 -31.56 -0.95 7.90
CA SER A 253 -32.98 -0.69 8.17
C SER A 253 -33.14 0.43 9.19
N GLY A 254 -34.35 0.98 9.29
CA GLY A 254 -34.63 2.06 10.22
C GLY A 254 -36.10 2.44 10.31
N ARG A 255 -36.40 3.39 11.19
CA ARG A 255 -37.74 3.95 11.42
C ARG A 255 -37.68 5.47 11.42
N ALA A 256 -38.81 6.12 11.17
CA ALA A 256 -38.98 7.56 11.33
C ALA A 256 -40.42 7.86 11.72
N GLU A 257 -40.65 8.73 12.71
CA GLU A 257 -42.01 9.16 13.06
C GLU A 257 -42.68 9.87 11.88
N ARG A 258 -41.88 10.62 11.11
CA ARG A 258 -42.34 11.31 9.90
C ARG A 258 -41.23 11.36 8.87
N ALA A 259 -41.54 11.00 7.63
CA ALA A 259 -40.66 11.20 6.48
C ALA A 259 -41.33 12.17 5.50
N GLU A 260 -40.67 13.29 5.21
CA GLU A 260 -41.14 14.33 4.29
C GLU A 260 -40.29 14.31 3.03
N LEU A 261 -40.93 14.15 1.87
CA LEU A 261 -40.32 14.45 0.57
C LEU A 261 -40.65 15.91 0.24
N ARG A 262 -39.62 16.74 0.11
CA ARG A 262 -39.74 18.16 -0.26
C ARG A 262 -39.31 18.37 -1.71
N SER A 263 -39.66 19.51 -2.27
CA SER A 263 -39.27 19.91 -3.62
C SER A 263 -37.76 19.79 -3.82
N GLY A 264 -37.33 19.30 -5.00
CA GLY A 264 -35.92 19.03 -5.28
C GLY A 264 -35.42 17.68 -4.75
N ASP A 265 -36.34 16.76 -4.46
CA ASP A 265 -36.07 15.39 -3.99
C ASP A 265 -35.33 15.33 -2.64
N VAL A 266 -35.47 16.39 -1.83
CA VAL A 266 -34.90 16.46 -0.48
C VAL A 266 -35.77 15.64 0.47
N VAL A 267 -35.17 14.65 1.12
CA VAL A 267 -35.85 13.80 2.11
C VAL A 267 -35.53 14.31 3.51
N VAL A 268 -36.54 14.54 4.33
CA VAL A 268 -36.39 14.92 5.74
C VAL A 268 -37.07 13.88 6.61
N LEU A 269 -36.27 13.16 7.41
CA LEU A 269 -36.74 12.19 8.39
C LEU A 269 -36.71 12.84 9.78
N LYS A 270 -37.82 12.78 10.52
CA LYS A 270 -37.91 13.25 11.90
C LYS A 270 -37.96 12.06 12.85
N GLU A 271 -37.23 12.17 13.95
CA GLU A 271 -37.04 11.09 14.94
C GLU A 271 -36.67 9.78 14.23
N ALA A 272 -35.59 9.84 13.44
CA ALA A 272 -35.16 8.78 12.56
C ALA A 272 -34.19 7.83 13.27
N THR A 273 -34.28 6.54 12.96
CA THR A 273 -33.33 5.51 13.39
C THR A 273 -32.67 4.82 12.21
N TYR A 274 -31.44 4.32 12.40
CA TYR A 274 -30.66 3.58 11.41
C TYR A 274 -29.86 2.47 12.11
N THR A 275 -29.86 1.27 11.54
CA THR A 275 -29.08 0.12 12.01
C THR A 275 -28.79 -0.83 10.85
N THR A 276 -27.67 -1.55 10.93
CA THR A 276 -27.37 -2.68 10.04
C THR A 276 -27.66 -4.04 10.70
N CYS A 277 -28.27 -4.03 11.88
CA CYS A 277 -28.72 -5.23 12.57
C CYS A 277 -30.06 -5.73 12.01
N ASP A 278 -30.33 -7.02 12.25
CA ASP A 278 -31.61 -7.62 11.88
C ASP A 278 -32.80 -6.86 12.53
N PRO A 279 -33.91 -6.67 11.80
CA PRO A 279 -35.08 -5.96 12.31
C PRO A 279 -35.65 -6.56 13.61
N GLY A 280 -35.97 -5.69 14.57
CA GLY A 280 -36.75 -6.03 15.77
C GLY A 280 -35.95 -6.13 17.08
N ARG A 281 -34.61 -6.30 17.02
CA ARG A 281 -33.72 -6.22 18.20
C ARG A 281 -32.32 -5.73 17.80
N PRO A 282 -32.16 -4.44 17.47
CA PRO A 282 -30.85 -3.92 17.08
C PRO A 282 -29.88 -3.93 18.26
N ASP A 283 -28.73 -4.60 18.08
CA ASP A 283 -27.64 -4.53 19.06
C ASP A 283 -27.00 -3.15 19.12
N TRP A 284 -27.10 -2.39 18.02
CA TRP A 284 -26.79 -0.98 17.98
C TRP A 284 -27.79 -0.24 17.09
N GLU A 285 -28.16 0.98 17.47
CA GLU A 285 -29.06 1.84 16.71
C GLU A 285 -28.54 3.28 16.76
N LEU A 286 -28.45 3.92 15.60
CA LEU A 286 -28.24 5.35 15.49
C LEU A 286 -29.61 6.01 15.47
N SER A 287 -29.85 6.95 16.38
CA SER A 287 -31.04 7.80 16.40
C SER A 287 -30.66 9.27 16.13
N ALA A 288 -31.55 10.00 15.46
CA ALA A 288 -31.37 11.42 15.18
C ALA A 288 -32.73 12.12 15.20
N GLY A 289 -32.80 13.28 15.86
CA GLY A 289 -34.05 14.06 15.92
C GLY A 289 -34.48 14.57 14.53
N GLU A 290 -33.51 14.87 13.66
CA GLU A 290 -33.77 15.21 12.25
C GLU A 290 -32.62 14.71 11.36
N VAL A 291 -32.96 14.07 10.23
CA VAL A 291 -32.04 13.71 9.15
C VAL A 291 -32.53 14.33 7.86
N LYS A 292 -31.71 15.15 7.21
CA LYS A 292 -31.97 15.74 5.90
C LYS A 292 -31.03 15.12 4.87
N LEU A 293 -31.57 14.51 3.84
CA LEU A 293 -30.82 13.95 2.71
C LEU A 293 -31.09 14.82 1.48
N ASP A 294 -30.03 15.34 0.87
CA ASP A 294 -30.10 16.26 -0.25
C ASP A 294 -29.32 15.67 -1.45
N PRO A 295 -30.00 14.98 -2.39
CA PRO A 295 -29.36 14.35 -3.54
C PRO A 295 -28.67 15.33 -4.49
N ALA A 296 -29.16 16.57 -4.57
CA ALA A 296 -28.56 17.59 -5.44
C ALA A 296 -27.14 17.95 -4.96
N THR A 297 -26.96 18.04 -3.64
CA THR A 297 -25.64 18.31 -3.04
C THR A 297 -24.83 17.04 -2.77
N GLY A 298 -25.44 15.85 -2.73
CA GLY A 298 -24.80 14.61 -2.30
C GLY A 298 -24.61 14.52 -0.79
N ARG A 299 -25.32 15.35 -0.01
CA ARG A 299 -25.09 15.54 1.42
C ARG A 299 -26.25 15.04 2.28
N GLY A 300 -25.92 14.27 3.31
CA GLY A 300 -26.76 13.99 4.46
C GLY A 300 -26.38 14.87 5.65
N GLU A 301 -27.38 15.41 6.35
CA GLU A 301 -27.22 16.17 7.59
C GLU A 301 -28.07 15.53 8.67
N ALA A 302 -27.49 15.23 9.83
CA ALA A 302 -28.23 14.69 10.97
C ALA A 302 -28.02 15.55 12.21
N ARG A 303 -29.10 15.81 12.96
CA ARG A 303 -29.09 16.63 14.18
C ARG A 303 -29.45 15.78 15.38
N GLN A 304 -28.82 16.08 16.51
CA GLN A 304 -29.01 15.37 17.78
C GLN A 304 -28.77 13.86 17.61
N VAL A 305 -27.67 13.53 16.93
CA VAL A 305 -27.30 12.14 16.65
C VAL A 305 -26.88 11.47 17.95
N LYS A 306 -27.41 10.28 18.18
CA LYS A 306 -27.09 9.45 19.32
C LYS A 306 -26.88 8.03 18.82
N VAL A 307 -25.79 7.40 19.23
CA VAL A 307 -25.53 5.98 18.94
C VAL A 307 -25.68 5.22 20.24
N ASP A 308 -26.66 4.31 20.25
CA ASP A 308 -26.89 3.38 21.34
C ASP A 308 -26.30 2.02 20.97
N PHE A 309 -25.54 1.43 21.88
CA PHE A 309 -25.05 0.06 21.78
C PHE A 309 -25.58 -0.72 22.98
N LYS A 310 -26.37 -1.77 22.75
CA LYS A 310 -27.06 -2.55 23.78
C LYS A 310 -27.83 -1.66 24.77
N ASP A 311 -28.60 -0.72 24.24
CA ASP A 311 -29.38 0.30 24.97
C ASP A 311 -28.55 1.30 25.80
N VAL A 312 -27.22 1.30 25.65
CA VAL A 312 -26.31 2.25 26.30
C VAL A 312 -25.86 3.33 25.31
N PRO A 313 -26.07 4.62 25.59
CA PRO A 313 -25.55 5.69 24.76
C PRO A 313 -24.03 5.71 24.81
N ILE A 314 -23.38 5.40 23.69
CA ILE A 314 -21.91 5.42 23.57
C ILE A 314 -21.40 6.69 22.89
N PHE A 315 -22.24 7.39 22.14
CA PHE A 315 -21.85 8.58 21.40
C PHE A 315 -23.03 9.53 21.22
N TYR A 316 -22.76 10.83 21.37
CA TYR A 316 -23.71 11.90 21.06
C TYR A 316 -23.01 12.99 20.25
N TRP A 317 -23.67 13.47 19.21
CA TRP A 317 -23.17 14.54 18.37
C TRP A 317 -24.28 15.51 17.97
N PRO A 318 -24.15 16.83 18.25
CA PRO A 318 -25.21 17.79 17.96
C PRO A 318 -25.57 17.91 16.48
N TYR A 319 -24.58 17.80 15.59
CA TYR A 319 -24.73 17.96 14.14
C TYR A 319 -23.67 17.18 13.37
N LEU A 320 -24.09 16.17 12.61
CA LEU A 320 -23.25 15.35 11.75
C LEU A 320 -23.57 15.65 10.29
N SER A 321 -22.54 15.68 9.44
CA SER A 321 -22.68 15.80 8.00
C SER A 321 -21.93 14.65 7.34
N PHE A 322 -22.56 13.96 6.39
CA PHE A 322 -21.99 12.78 5.73
C PHE A 322 -22.33 12.75 4.23
N PRO A 323 -21.45 12.18 3.38
CA PRO A 323 -21.78 11.89 1.98
C PRO A 323 -22.93 10.89 1.88
N ILE A 324 -23.84 11.10 0.93
CA ILE A 324 -24.83 10.10 0.49
C ILE A 324 -24.54 9.56 -0.92
N ASP A 325 -23.50 10.08 -1.57
CA ASP A 325 -22.93 9.63 -2.84
C ASP A 325 -21.39 9.69 -2.77
N ASP A 326 -20.70 9.45 -3.88
CA ASP A 326 -19.22 9.44 -3.93
C ASP A 326 -18.58 10.84 -3.83
N LYS A 327 -19.38 11.92 -3.67
CA LYS A 327 -18.83 13.27 -3.51
C LYS A 327 -18.17 13.42 -2.15
N ARG A 328 -16.98 14.02 -2.15
CA ARG A 328 -16.21 14.30 -0.93
C ARG A 328 -16.81 15.50 -0.19
N HIS A 329 -16.92 15.41 1.14
CA HIS A 329 -17.43 16.49 1.97
C HIS A 329 -16.54 16.77 3.18
N THR A 330 -16.40 18.06 3.52
CA THR A 330 -15.74 18.54 4.74
C THR A 330 -16.56 18.19 5.98
N GLY A 331 -15.91 17.67 7.03
CA GLY A 331 -16.59 17.27 8.26
C GLY A 331 -15.68 16.56 9.26
N PHE A 332 -16.22 16.26 10.44
CA PHE A 332 -15.54 15.43 11.43
C PHE A 332 -15.49 13.98 10.96
N LEU A 333 -14.32 13.36 11.09
CA LEU A 333 -14.15 11.92 11.00
C LEU A 333 -14.35 11.31 12.40
N VAL A 334 -14.40 9.98 12.46
CA VAL A 334 -14.64 9.28 13.73
C VAL A 334 -13.42 9.44 14.65
N PRO A 335 -13.61 9.89 15.90
CA PRO A 335 -12.51 10.04 16.84
C PRO A 335 -11.96 8.69 17.29
N THR A 336 -10.67 8.66 17.60
CA THR A 336 -9.98 7.48 18.14
C THR A 336 -9.61 7.70 19.59
N PHE A 337 -9.70 6.66 20.42
CA PHE A 337 -9.31 6.71 21.82
C PHE A 337 -8.38 5.54 22.16
N GLY A 338 -7.39 5.78 23.02
CA GLY A 338 -6.39 4.79 23.42
C GLY A 338 -5.84 5.03 24.82
N THR A 339 -5.06 4.06 25.32
CA THR A 339 -4.27 4.25 26.54
C THR A 339 -2.93 3.52 26.44
N SER A 340 -1.86 4.16 26.90
CA SER A 340 -0.51 3.55 26.98
C SER A 340 0.25 4.04 28.21
N GLU A 341 1.38 3.39 28.52
CA GLU A 341 2.31 3.85 29.56
C GLU A 341 2.99 5.18 29.16
N ALA A 342 3.37 5.36 27.89
CA ALA A 342 3.99 6.59 27.39
C ALA A 342 3.02 7.80 27.32
N THR A 343 1.86 7.65 26.68
CA THR A 343 0.95 8.78 26.40
C THR A 343 -0.16 8.97 27.44
N GLY A 344 -0.43 7.95 28.27
CA GLY A 344 -1.60 7.93 29.14
C GLY A 344 -2.89 7.76 28.34
N LEU A 345 -3.98 8.41 28.73
CA LEU A 345 -5.20 8.47 27.93
C LEU A 345 -4.95 9.31 26.67
N ASP A 346 -5.29 8.77 25.51
CA ASP A 346 -5.05 9.36 24.19
C ASP A 346 -6.37 9.53 23.44
N LEU A 347 -6.67 10.73 22.94
CA LEU A 347 -7.90 11.06 22.21
C LEU A 347 -7.57 11.90 20.97
N SER A 348 -7.88 11.38 19.78
CA SER A 348 -7.70 12.10 18.51
C SER A 348 -9.04 12.42 17.87
N VAL A 349 -9.22 13.67 17.41
CA VAL A 349 -10.48 14.16 16.79
C VAL A 349 -10.24 14.70 15.38
N PRO A 350 -10.13 13.84 14.36
CA PRO A 350 -9.85 14.25 12.99
C PRO A 350 -10.97 15.08 12.35
N TYR A 351 -10.60 16.19 11.71
CA TYR A 351 -11.48 17.05 10.92
C TYR A 351 -10.99 17.12 9.47
N TYR A 352 -11.74 16.49 8.57
CA TYR A 352 -11.45 16.42 7.13
C TYR A 352 -11.98 17.65 6.40
N ILE A 353 -11.16 18.17 5.49
CA ILE A 353 -11.40 19.38 4.70
C ILE A 353 -11.23 19.03 3.22
N ASN A 354 -12.36 18.91 2.51
CA ASN A 354 -12.34 18.83 1.06
C ASN A 354 -12.08 20.23 0.48
N LEU A 355 -10.87 20.48 -0.03
CA LEU A 355 -10.49 21.76 -0.62
C LEU A 355 -10.83 21.80 -2.11
N ALA A 356 -10.51 20.73 -2.84
CA ALA A 356 -10.83 20.56 -4.25
C ALA A 356 -10.86 19.05 -4.63
N PRO A 357 -11.39 18.66 -5.80
CA PRO A 357 -11.40 17.26 -6.23
C PRO A 357 -10.02 16.60 -6.27
N SER A 358 -8.95 17.38 -6.46
CA SER A 358 -7.57 16.92 -6.57
C SER A 358 -6.74 17.11 -5.30
N TYR A 359 -7.27 17.71 -4.22
CA TYR A 359 -6.51 17.85 -2.96
C TYR A 359 -7.42 18.07 -1.74
N ASP A 360 -6.98 17.52 -0.62
CA ASP A 360 -7.67 17.61 0.67
C ASP A 360 -6.70 17.82 1.82
N ALA A 361 -7.26 18.17 2.98
CA ALA A 361 -6.51 18.29 4.21
C ALA A 361 -7.27 17.67 5.38
N THR A 362 -6.55 17.16 6.38
CA THR A 362 -7.11 16.68 7.64
C THR A 362 -6.38 17.35 8.79
N LEU A 363 -7.12 17.95 9.72
CA LEU A 363 -6.57 18.52 10.95
C LEU A 363 -7.04 17.68 12.13
N THR A 364 -6.11 17.15 12.91
CA THR A 364 -6.38 16.22 14.01
C THR A 364 -5.77 16.74 15.31
N PRO A 365 -6.57 17.37 16.20
CA PRO A 365 -6.18 17.58 17.58
C PRO A 365 -6.09 16.22 18.30
N ARG A 366 -4.94 15.95 18.91
CA ARG A 366 -4.66 14.75 19.70
C ARG A 366 -4.32 15.15 21.13
N LEU A 367 -5.17 14.78 22.07
CA LEU A 367 -4.98 15.04 23.49
C LEU A 367 -4.42 13.79 24.18
N MET A 368 -3.23 13.92 24.77
CA MET A 368 -2.55 12.88 25.53
C MET A 368 -2.45 13.31 27.00
N SER A 369 -2.98 12.51 27.93
CA SER A 369 -3.06 12.92 29.34
C SER A 369 -1.70 13.08 30.02
N ARG A 370 -0.66 12.38 29.55
CA ARG A 370 0.71 12.51 30.06
C ARG A 370 1.57 13.51 29.27
N ARG A 371 1.33 13.68 27.96
CA ARG A 371 2.18 14.50 27.06
C ARG A 371 1.60 15.89 26.76
N GLY A 372 0.29 16.07 26.64
CA GLY A 372 -0.35 17.36 26.32
C GLY A 372 -1.18 17.33 25.04
N LEU A 373 -1.45 18.51 24.46
CA LEU A 373 -2.22 18.66 23.21
C LEU A 373 -1.28 18.77 22.03
N GLN A 374 -1.30 17.77 21.16
CA GLN A 374 -0.66 17.78 19.85
C GLN A 374 -1.68 18.19 18.77
N VAL A 375 -1.23 18.89 17.74
CA VAL A 375 -2.00 19.16 16.52
C VAL A 375 -1.30 18.51 15.35
N GLN A 376 -2.01 17.63 14.65
CA GLN A 376 -1.53 16.94 13.45
C GLN A 376 -2.25 17.50 12.23
N GLY A 377 -1.51 17.80 11.17
CA GLY A 377 -2.01 18.24 9.89
C GLY A 377 -1.55 17.29 8.80
N GLU A 378 -2.49 16.82 7.99
CA GLU A 378 -2.24 16.05 6.78
C GLU A 378 -2.77 16.84 5.59
N PHE A 379 -1.99 16.94 4.52
CA PHE A 379 -2.42 17.52 3.24
C PHE A 379 -2.08 16.54 2.12
N ARG A 380 -3.07 16.16 1.32
CA ARG A 380 -2.88 15.21 0.22
C ARG A 380 -3.30 15.84 -1.09
N TYR A 381 -2.58 15.52 -2.15
CA TYR A 381 -2.90 15.97 -3.49
C TYR A 381 -2.70 14.86 -4.52
N LEU A 382 -3.52 14.92 -5.57
CA LEU A 382 -3.49 14.08 -6.75
C LEU A 382 -3.72 14.94 -7.98
N LEU A 383 -2.64 15.29 -8.65
CA LEU A 383 -2.60 16.05 -9.90
C LEU A 383 -2.44 15.08 -11.08
N GLU A 384 -2.46 15.61 -12.31
CA GLU A 384 -2.22 14.79 -13.49
C GLU A 384 -0.80 14.19 -13.45
N GLY A 385 -0.75 12.85 -13.39
CA GLY A 385 0.50 12.08 -13.32
C GLY A 385 1.26 12.21 -12.00
N GLN A 386 0.79 12.97 -11.01
CA GLN A 386 1.54 13.26 -9.79
C GLN A 386 0.66 13.16 -8.55
N GLY A 387 1.20 12.67 -7.44
CA GLY A 387 0.50 12.63 -6.16
C GLY A 387 1.48 12.80 -5.01
N GLY A 388 0.96 13.15 -3.85
CA GLY A 388 1.78 13.25 -2.66
C GLY A 388 1.01 13.64 -1.41
N GLN A 389 1.75 13.64 -0.31
CA GLN A 389 1.26 13.90 1.02
C GLN A 389 2.28 14.74 1.80
N VAL A 390 1.78 15.69 2.57
CA VAL A 390 2.52 16.44 3.58
C VAL A 390 1.90 16.12 4.93
N THR A 391 2.71 15.69 5.89
CA THR A 391 2.30 15.50 7.28
C THR A 391 3.11 16.44 8.15
N ALA A 392 2.44 17.19 9.03
CA ALA A 392 3.06 18.07 10.00
C ALA A 392 2.43 17.83 11.37
N GLU A 393 3.22 17.55 12.39
CA GLU A 393 2.77 17.37 13.75
C GLU A 393 3.47 18.37 14.66
N VAL A 394 2.72 18.98 15.57
CA VAL A 394 3.26 19.95 16.54
C VAL A 394 2.68 19.67 17.91
N LEU A 395 3.56 19.41 18.88
CA LEU A 395 3.28 19.38 20.31
C LEU A 395 3.99 20.59 20.94
N PRO A 396 3.29 21.72 21.16
CA PRO A 396 3.94 22.95 21.62
C PRO A 396 4.55 22.86 23.02
N HIS A 397 4.00 21.98 23.87
CA HIS A 397 4.46 21.78 25.23
C HIS A 397 4.25 20.33 25.65
N ASP A 398 5.33 19.56 25.71
CA ASP A 398 5.34 18.22 26.28
C ASP A 398 5.39 18.33 27.82
N ASN A 399 4.35 17.87 28.50
CA ASN A 399 4.23 17.98 29.96
C ASN A 399 5.25 17.11 30.73
N GLU A 400 5.87 16.12 30.10
CA GLU A 400 6.88 15.26 30.75
C GLU A 400 8.28 15.86 30.65
N PHE A 401 8.66 16.34 29.46
CA PHE A 401 10.01 16.83 29.19
C PHE A 401 10.13 18.37 29.20
N GLY A 402 9.01 19.09 29.04
CA GLY A 402 8.95 20.55 28.98
C GLY A 402 9.27 21.14 27.60
N ASP A 403 9.50 20.30 26.60
CA ASP A 403 9.98 20.68 25.27
C ASP A 403 8.86 20.88 24.24
N HIS A 404 9.21 21.54 23.14
CA HIS A 404 8.40 21.59 21.93
C HIS A 404 8.84 20.44 21.03
N ARG A 405 7.89 19.69 20.46
CA ARG A 405 8.19 18.56 19.58
C ARG A 405 7.44 18.68 18.27
N GLU A 406 8.12 18.38 17.19
CA GLU A 406 7.59 18.52 15.84
C GLU A 406 8.06 17.40 14.92
N LEU A 407 7.20 17.07 13.96
CA LEU A 407 7.50 16.17 12.86
C LEU A 407 7.04 16.81 11.56
N LEU A 408 7.88 16.71 10.53
CA LEU A 408 7.55 17.07 9.16
C LEU A 408 7.89 15.90 8.23
N SER A 409 6.91 15.45 7.46
CA SER A 409 7.10 14.47 6.40
C SER A 409 6.51 15.00 5.11
N TYR A 410 7.25 14.86 4.00
CA TYR A 410 6.80 15.17 2.66
C TYR A 410 7.12 14.01 1.72
N GLN A 411 6.07 13.42 1.16
CA GLN A 411 6.14 12.34 0.21
C GLN A 411 5.53 12.80 -1.12
N HIS A 412 6.21 12.55 -2.21
CA HIS A 412 5.74 12.88 -3.56
C HIS A 412 6.21 11.84 -4.56
N GLN A 413 5.31 11.43 -5.44
CA GLN A 413 5.62 10.58 -6.58
C GLN A 413 4.89 11.08 -7.81
N GLY A 414 5.56 11.07 -8.95
CA GLY A 414 4.86 11.39 -10.18
C GLY A 414 5.66 11.28 -11.46
N VAL A 415 4.93 11.35 -12.56
CA VAL A 415 5.40 11.43 -13.93
C VAL A 415 4.91 12.75 -14.48
N PHE A 416 5.79 13.75 -14.54
CA PHE A 416 5.44 15.09 -15.00
C PHE A 416 5.65 15.29 -16.52
N ALA A 417 6.35 14.35 -17.18
CA ALA A 417 6.53 14.29 -18.63
C ALA A 417 6.82 12.85 -19.07
N PRO A 418 6.60 12.48 -20.35
CA PRO A 418 6.93 11.14 -20.84
C PRO A 418 8.39 10.75 -20.55
N GLY A 419 8.58 9.59 -19.91
CA GLY A 419 9.88 9.09 -19.48
C GLY A 419 10.44 9.73 -18.22
N TRP A 420 9.94 10.90 -17.78
CA TRP A 420 10.41 11.58 -16.57
C TRP A 420 9.56 11.23 -15.36
N SER A 421 10.21 10.84 -14.27
CA SER A 421 9.56 10.63 -12.97
C SER A 421 10.30 11.30 -11.82
N THR A 422 9.56 11.67 -10.79
CA THR A 422 10.03 12.24 -9.53
C THR A 422 9.59 11.37 -8.37
N ASP A 423 10.48 11.18 -7.40
CA ASP A 423 10.20 10.53 -6.13
C ASP A 423 10.91 11.32 -5.03
N VAL A 424 10.14 11.89 -4.11
CA VAL A 424 10.66 12.72 -3.02
C VAL A 424 10.11 12.17 -1.70
N ASP A 425 11.00 12.00 -0.74
CA ASP A 425 10.74 11.46 0.59
C ASP A 425 11.60 12.23 1.58
N LEU A 426 11.03 13.29 2.18
CA LEU A 426 11.71 14.16 3.13
C LEU A 426 11.09 13.99 4.50
N ASN A 427 11.91 13.63 5.49
CA ASN A 427 11.46 13.40 6.85
C ASN A 427 12.34 14.20 7.83
N TYR A 428 11.70 14.74 8.85
CA TYR A 428 12.33 15.52 9.91
C TYR A 428 11.57 15.36 11.21
N VAL A 429 12.31 15.25 12.30
CA VAL A 429 11.79 15.34 13.67
C VAL A 429 12.64 16.29 14.50
N SER A 430 12.04 16.88 15.53
CA SER A 430 12.70 17.82 16.46
C SER A 430 13.83 17.21 17.27
N ASP A 431 13.70 15.93 17.61
CA ASP A 431 14.56 15.25 18.57
C ASP A 431 14.61 13.75 18.27
N GLU A 432 15.67 13.10 18.74
CA GLU A 432 15.98 11.68 18.47
C GLU A 432 14.93 10.73 19.09
N GLN A 433 14.15 11.21 20.04
CA GLN A 433 13.30 10.39 20.90
C GLN A 433 11.82 10.44 20.47
N TYR A 434 11.52 11.20 19.40
CA TYR A 434 10.17 11.53 18.96
C TYR A 434 9.30 10.29 18.77
N PHE A 435 9.78 9.32 17.99
CA PHE A 435 8.99 8.12 17.67
C PHE A 435 8.86 7.18 18.85
N ARG A 436 9.84 7.14 19.75
CA ARG A 436 9.79 6.36 21.00
C ARG A 436 8.62 6.81 21.88
N ASP A 437 8.45 8.12 22.01
CA ASP A 437 7.50 8.68 22.97
C ASP A 437 6.10 8.92 22.38
N LEU A 438 6.02 9.28 21.09
CA LEU A 438 4.79 9.73 20.43
C LEU A 438 4.29 8.79 19.33
N GLY A 439 5.11 7.80 18.94
CA GLY A 439 4.80 6.82 17.91
C GLY A 439 3.74 5.82 18.35
N ASN A 440 2.88 5.42 17.40
CA ASN A 440 1.75 4.52 17.66
C ASN A 440 1.97 3.09 17.10
N GLY A 441 3.19 2.71 16.71
CA GLY A 441 3.51 1.39 16.14
C GLY A 441 5.00 0.99 16.23
N ILE A 442 5.28 -0.32 16.24
CA ILE A 442 6.62 -0.90 16.45
C ILE A 442 7.64 -0.42 15.42
N ASN A 443 7.25 -0.37 14.15
CA ASN A 443 8.15 0.03 13.06
C ASN A 443 8.62 1.49 13.21
N LEU A 444 7.82 2.32 13.88
CA LEU A 444 8.17 3.72 14.15
C LEU A 444 9.14 3.81 15.33
N THR A 445 8.92 3.03 16.39
CA THR A 445 9.78 3.03 17.59
C THR A 445 11.16 2.39 17.36
N SER A 446 11.32 1.55 16.33
CA SER A 446 12.60 0.95 15.94
C SER A 446 13.29 1.68 14.78
N THR A 447 12.94 2.94 14.52
CA THR A 447 13.56 3.74 13.45
C THR A 447 14.88 4.33 13.96
N THR A 448 15.99 4.02 13.30
CA THR A 448 17.32 4.55 13.64
C THR A 448 17.72 5.77 12.79
N HIS A 449 17.25 5.82 11.54
CA HIS A 449 17.51 6.92 10.61
C HIS A 449 16.27 7.32 9.81
N LEU A 450 16.11 8.62 9.57
CA LEU A 450 15.12 9.17 8.67
C LEU A 450 15.74 9.52 7.32
N ASP A 451 15.27 8.86 6.28
CA ASP A 451 15.69 9.13 4.90
C ASP A 451 15.17 10.51 4.45
N ARG A 452 16.06 11.29 3.82
CA ARG A 452 15.76 12.59 3.20
C ARG A 452 16.27 12.57 1.78
N ARG A 453 15.41 12.12 0.86
CA ARG A 453 15.75 11.81 -0.53
C ARG A 453 14.89 12.59 -1.51
N ALA A 454 15.51 13.07 -2.58
CA ALA A 454 14.85 13.53 -3.79
C ALA A 454 15.50 12.89 -5.02
N ASP A 455 14.69 12.16 -5.79
CA ASP A 455 15.07 11.47 -7.01
C ASP A 455 14.36 12.10 -8.21
N LEU A 456 15.15 12.37 -9.25
CA LEU A 456 14.68 12.71 -10.59
C LEU A 456 15.17 11.63 -11.54
N ARG A 457 14.24 10.95 -12.22
CA ARG A 457 14.55 9.83 -13.08
C ARG A 457 14.07 10.10 -14.51
N TYR A 458 14.86 9.65 -15.47
CA TYR A 458 14.45 9.55 -16.86
C TYR A 458 14.65 8.12 -17.35
N ASP A 459 13.59 7.49 -17.82
CA ASP A 459 13.60 6.14 -18.36
C ASP A 459 13.22 6.14 -19.85
N SER A 460 14.02 5.47 -20.66
CA SER A 460 13.82 5.23 -22.09
C SER A 460 13.85 3.73 -22.38
N THR A 461 13.68 3.33 -23.64
CA THR A 461 13.68 1.91 -24.05
C THR A 461 15.02 1.21 -23.78
N TYR A 462 16.14 1.93 -23.91
CA TYR A 462 17.48 1.34 -23.90
C TYR A 462 18.39 1.89 -22.82
N TRP A 463 17.97 2.95 -22.13
CA TRP A 463 18.78 3.62 -21.12
C TRP A 463 17.91 4.36 -20.11
N SER A 464 18.48 4.60 -18.93
CA SER A 464 17.89 5.43 -17.89
C SER A 464 18.95 6.26 -17.17
N VAL A 465 18.51 7.38 -16.62
CA VAL A 465 19.29 8.29 -15.79
C VAL A 465 18.56 8.50 -14.47
N LEU A 466 19.28 8.48 -13.36
CA LEU A 466 18.82 8.89 -12.05
C LEU A 466 19.71 10.03 -11.55
N GLY A 467 19.12 11.17 -11.19
CA GLY A 467 19.72 12.17 -10.34
C GLY A 467 19.12 12.08 -8.95
N ARG A 468 19.96 11.99 -7.92
CA ARG A 468 19.56 11.83 -6.53
C ARG A 468 20.28 12.86 -5.65
N ALA A 469 19.55 13.44 -4.72
CA ALA A 469 20.09 14.08 -3.52
C ALA A 469 19.56 13.32 -2.32
N GLN A 470 20.44 12.84 -1.45
CA GLN A 470 20.06 12.05 -0.28
C GLN A 470 20.91 12.43 0.92
N SER A 471 20.25 12.60 2.06
CA SER A 471 20.86 12.73 3.38
C SER A 471 20.05 11.93 4.39
N PHE A 472 20.55 11.83 5.62
CA PHE A 472 19.85 11.15 6.70
C PHE A 472 19.78 12.01 7.97
N GLN A 473 18.75 11.79 8.78
CA GLN A 473 18.74 12.20 10.18
C GLN A 473 18.80 10.95 11.05
N THR A 474 19.92 10.74 11.72
CA THR A 474 20.01 9.71 12.77
C THR A 474 19.16 10.15 13.95
N VAL A 475 18.30 9.26 14.42
CA VAL A 475 17.41 9.44 15.58
C VAL A 475 17.70 8.40 16.66
N ASP A 476 18.74 7.61 16.49
CA ASP A 476 19.29 6.72 17.52
C ASP A 476 20.43 7.43 18.26
N GLU A 477 20.22 7.70 19.55
CA GLU A 477 21.19 8.43 20.39
C GLU A 477 22.43 7.59 20.73
N THR A 478 22.38 6.27 20.49
CA THR A 478 23.48 5.35 20.77
C THR A 478 24.56 5.39 19.68
N LEU A 479 24.26 5.95 18.51
CA LEU A 479 25.16 6.07 17.37
C LEU A 479 25.94 7.39 17.40
N GLY A 480 27.27 7.29 17.46
CA GLY A 480 28.18 8.43 17.42
C GLY A 480 28.28 9.09 16.03
N PRO A 481 28.88 10.30 15.91
CA PRO A 481 29.10 10.99 14.64
C PRO A 481 29.73 10.14 13.55
N ASP A 482 30.74 9.33 13.88
CA ASP A 482 31.49 8.50 12.92
C ASP A 482 30.72 7.25 12.46
N GLU A 483 29.61 6.90 13.13
CA GLU A 483 28.72 5.79 12.78
C GLU A 483 27.55 6.24 11.92
N ARG A 484 27.45 7.54 11.63
CA ARG A 484 26.35 8.10 10.82
C ARG A 484 26.58 7.80 9.32
N PRO A 485 25.50 7.63 8.55
CA PRO A 485 25.62 7.34 7.12
C PRO A 485 26.08 8.57 6.33
N TYR A 486 26.84 8.34 5.26
CA TYR A 486 27.23 9.38 4.29
C TYR A 486 26.03 9.97 3.54
N ASP A 487 26.09 11.28 3.34
CA ASP A 487 25.21 11.98 2.41
C ASP A 487 25.66 11.74 0.96
N ARG A 488 24.70 11.64 0.04
CA ARG A 488 24.93 11.49 -1.41
C ARG A 488 24.33 12.66 -2.15
N MET A 489 25.13 13.70 -2.38
CA MET A 489 24.63 14.97 -2.90
C MET A 489 25.58 15.65 -3.92
N PRO A 490 25.37 15.47 -5.24
CA PRO A 490 24.41 14.56 -5.87
C PRO A 490 24.99 13.17 -6.15
N GLN A 491 24.12 12.20 -6.39
CA GLN A 491 24.39 10.97 -7.13
C GLN A 491 23.74 11.07 -8.53
N LEU A 492 24.53 10.86 -9.57
CA LEU A 492 24.09 10.77 -10.95
C LEU A 492 24.42 9.38 -11.49
N LEU A 493 23.41 8.61 -11.87
CA LEU A 493 23.55 7.23 -12.32
C LEU A 493 22.94 7.07 -13.71
N PHE A 494 23.77 6.70 -14.67
CA PHE A 494 23.36 6.28 -16.00
C PHE A 494 23.44 4.75 -16.10
N ARG A 495 22.41 4.14 -16.67
CA ARG A 495 22.40 2.73 -17.07
C ARG A 495 21.90 2.63 -18.49
N GLY A 496 22.56 1.86 -19.33
CA GLY A 496 22.11 1.65 -20.69
C GLY A 496 22.63 0.37 -21.31
N ALA A 497 21.97 -0.06 -22.36
CA ALA A 497 22.35 -1.18 -23.20
C ALA A 497 22.06 -0.81 -24.66
N LEU A 498 22.96 -1.12 -25.59
CA LEU A 498 22.61 -1.05 -27.00
C LEU A 498 21.60 -2.17 -27.33
N PRO A 499 20.71 -1.97 -28.33
CA PRO A 499 19.93 -3.06 -28.89
C PRO A 499 20.83 -4.24 -29.26
N GLU A 500 20.32 -5.47 -29.12
CA GLU A 500 21.12 -6.69 -29.34
C GLU A 500 21.87 -6.64 -30.66
N ILE A 501 23.20 -6.69 -30.60
CA ILE A 501 24.06 -6.63 -31.77
C ILE A 501 24.14 -8.06 -32.34
N ALA A 502 23.85 -8.20 -33.63
CA ALA A 502 23.82 -9.50 -34.31
C ALA A 502 22.86 -10.54 -33.68
N GLY A 503 21.84 -10.10 -32.93
CA GLY A 503 20.76 -10.94 -32.38
C GLY A 503 21.16 -11.87 -31.23
N THR A 504 22.32 -11.67 -30.61
CA THR A 504 22.75 -12.47 -29.43
C THR A 504 23.72 -11.72 -28.51
N LEU A 505 24.56 -10.82 -29.04
CA LEU A 505 25.49 -10.06 -28.19
C LEU A 505 24.75 -8.95 -27.45
N ARG A 506 24.81 -8.97 -26.12
CA ARG A 506 24.30 -7.94 -25.24
C ARG A 506 25.42 -7.03 -24.79
N THR A 507 25.13 -5.74 -24.74
CA THR A 507 26.04 -4.72 -24.21
C THR A 507 25.40 -4.07 -22.99
N SER A 508 26.22 -3.60 -22.08
CA SER A 508 25.77 -2.82 -20.92
C SER A 508 26.78 -1.73 -20.65
N LEU A 509 26.29 -0.59 -20.17
CA LEU A 509 27.08 0.50 -19.64
C LEU A 509 26.42 0.98 -18.37
N ARG A 510 27.13 0.91 -17.26
CA ARG A 510 26.82 1.66 -16.05
C ARG A 510 27.84 2.77 -15.90
N ALA A 511 27.37 3.98 -15.65
CA ALA A 511 28.22 5.11 -15.30
C ALA A 511 27.61 5.82 -14.09
N GLU A 512 28.42 6.11 -13.09
CA GLU A 512 27.98 6.74 -11.85
C GLU A 512 28.95 7.86 -11.44
N TYR A 513 28.40 9.00 -11.07
CA TYR A 513 29.11 10.08 -10.40
C TYR A 513 28.41 10.33 -9.06
N THR A 514 29.14 10.31 -7.96
CA THR A 514 28.58 10.58 -6.63
C THR A 514 29.53 11.47 -5.85
N ARG A 515 28.98 12.50 -5.19
CA ARG A 515 29.68 13.22 -4.13
C ARG A 515 29.20 12.72 -2.78
N PHE A 516 30.14 12.29 -1.96
CA PHE A 516 29.94 11.85 -0.59
C PHE A 516 30.32 12.99 0.37
N ASP A 517 29.46 13.24 1.34
CA ASP A 517 29.67 14.23 2.39
C ASP A 517 29.43 13.59 3.76
N HIS A 518 30.19 14.02 4.75
CA HIS A 518 30.12 13.52 6.12
C HIS A 518 30.63 14.58 7.09
N GLU A 519 30.11 14.57 8.32
CA GLU A 519 30.46 15.59 9.31
C GLU A 519 31.85 15.42 9.93
N SER A 520 32.34 14.18 10.01
CA SER A 520 33.58 13.83 10.71
C SER A 520 34.55 12.92 9.96
N LEU A 521 34.14 12.37 8.81
CA LEU A 521 34.92 11.38 8.05
C LEU A 521 35.43 11.98 6.74
N VAL A 522 36.35 11.28 6.07
CA VAL A 522 36.84 11.62 4.72
C VAL A 522 35.67 11.86 3.77
N THR A 523 35.72 12.94 2.99
CA THR A 523 34.69 13.24 1.99
C THR A 523 35.28 13.13 0.58
N GLY A 524 34.43 13.12 -0.45
CA GLY A 524 34.99 13.04 -1.79
C GLY A 524 34.00 12.89 -2.93
N GLN A 525 34.55 12.77 -4.12
CA GLN A 525 33.82 12.55 -5.36
C GLN A 525 34.30 11.25 -6.00
N ARG A 526 33.37 10.44 -6.48
CA ARG A 526 33.64 9.18 -7.18
C ARG A 526 33.04 9.21 -8.58
N VAL A 527 33.83 8.78 -9.56
CA VAL A 527 33.34 8.40 -10.90
C VAL A 527 33.57 6.90 -11.09
N ASP A 528 32.52 6.13 -11.38
CA ASP A 528 32.58 4.69 -11.66
C ASP A 528 32.01 4.42 -13.07
N LEU A 529 32.76 3.70 -13.90
CA LEU A 529 32.40 3.32 -15.26
C LEU A 529 32.54 1.80 -15.41
N GLU A 530 31.46 1.12 -15.78
CA GLU A 530 31.42 -0.33 -16.00
C GLU A 530 30.75 -0.64 -17.36
N PRO A 531 31.49 -0.54 -18.48
CA PRO A 531 31.11 -1.20 -19.72
C PRO A 531 31.17 -2.72 -19.60
N GLY A 532 30.21 -3.41 -20.21
CA GLY A 532 30.12 -4.87 -20.20
C GLY A 532 29.57 -5.46 -21.49
N LEU A 533 30.03 -6.65 -21.82
CA LEU A 533 29.59 -7.48 -22.95
C LEU A 533 29.18 -8.85 -22.42
N SER A 534 28.03 -9.36 -22.86
CA SER A 534 27.60 -10.72 -22.55
C SER A 534 26.99 -11.42 -23.75
N LEU A 535 27.21 -12.73 -23.85
CA LEU A 535 26.72 -13.55 -24.95
C LEU A 535 25.85 -14.70 -24.39
N PRO A 536 24.55 -14.46 -24.12
CA PRO A 536 23.65 -15.49 -23.63
C PRO A 536 23.33 -16.53 -24.71
N LEU A 537 23.93 -17.71 -24.60
CA LEU A 537 23.63 -18.86 -25.44
C LEU A 537 22.67 -19.79 -24.69
N ALA A 538 21.59 -20.21 -25.33
CA ALA A 538 20.63 -21.11 -24.69
C ALA A 538 20.03 -22.10 -25.70
N GLY A 539 19.67 -23.28 -25.20
CA GLY A 539 18.85 -24.28 -25.87
C GLY A 539 17.71 -24.73 -24.97
N ALA A 540 16.96 -25.76 -25.40
CA ALA A 540 15.80 -26.23 -24.64
C ALA A 540 16.13 -26.82 -23.25
N ALA A 541 17.37 -27.29 -23.04
CA ALA A 541 17.77 -27.99 -21.82
C ALA A 541 19.10 -27.47 -21.22
N TRP A 542 19.60 -26.32 -21.70
CA TRP A 542 20.87 -25.77 -21.24
C TRP A 542 20.97 -24.27 -21.50
N PHE A 543 21.82 -23.59 -20.72
CA PHE A 543 22.28 -22.23 -21.02
C PHE A 543 23.77 -22.07 -20.72
N LEU A 544 24.42 -21.14 -21.41
CA LEU A 544 25.82 -20.73 -21.21
C LEU A 544 25.97 -19.24 -21.55
N THR A 545 26.39 -18.44 -20.58
CA THR A 545 26.52 -16.99 -20.71
C THR A 545 27.92 -16.56 -20.29
N PRO A 546 28.90 -16.51 -21.21
CA PRO A 546 30.13 -15.77 -21.00
C PRO A 546 29.84 -14.26 -20.92
N SER A 547 30.49 -13.59 -19.98
CA SER A 547 30.41 -12.15 -19.77
C SER A 547 31.79 -11.58 -19.46
N ALA A 548 32.07 -10.42 -20.03
CA ALA A 548 33.28 -9.65 -19.77
C ALA A 548 32.91 -8.20 -19.51
N LYS A 549 33.32 -7.68 -18.36
CA LYS A 549 33.16 -6.28 -17.97
C LYS A 549 34.51 -5.68 -17.69
N TYR A 550 34.59 -4.36 -17.81
CA TYR A 550 35.76 -3.59 -17.42
C TYR A 550 35.30 -2.46 -16.53
N ARG A 551 35.86 -2.36 -15.33
CA ARG A 551 35.43 -1.39 -14.32
C ARG A 551 36.55 -0.42 -14.00
N TYR A 552 36.29 0.85 -14.27
CA TYR A 552 37.18 1.95 -13.94
C TYR A 552 36.51 2.81 -12.87
N THR A 553 37.19 3.02 -11.74
CA THR A 553 36.71 3.88 -10.66
C THR A 553 37.78 4.93 -10.35
N GLY A 554 37.42 6.20 -10.26
CA GLY A 554 38.32 7.29 -9.89
C GLY A 554 37.75 8.13 -8.76
N TYR A 555 38.62 8.54 -7.84
CA TYR A 555 38.28 9.31 -6.65
C TYR A 555 39.05 10.64 -6.61
N SER A 556 38.37 11.66 -6.11
CA SER A 556 38.97 12.88 -5.58
C SER A 556 38.54 13.01 -4.13
N LEU A 557 39.48 12.90 -3.21
CA LEU A 557 39.23 12.80 -1.77
C LEU A 557 39.66 14.09 -1.07
N ASP A 558 38.92 14.44 -0.02
CA ASP A 558 39.25 15.48 0.94
C ASP A 558 39.28 14.81 2.32
N ASP A 559 40.48 14.43 2.73
CA ASP A 559 40.75 13.70 3.97
C ASP A 559 41.47 14.62 4.97
N PRO A 560 40.78 15.06 6.04
CA PRO A 560 41.38 15.94 7.04
C PRO A 560 42.53 15.28 7.81
N ASP A 561 42.57 13.94 7.90
CA ASP A 561 43.57 13.18 8.65
C ASP A 561 44.77 12.76 7.79
N GLY A 562 44.65 12.88 6.46
CA GLY A 562 45.71 12.55 5.51
C GLY A 562 46.09 11.06 5.47
N VAL A 563 45.14 10.19 5.80
CA VAL A 563 45.26 8.72 5.71
C VAL A 563 45.18 8.28 4.24
N TYR A 564 44.28 8.89 3.48
CA TYR A 564 44.02 8.59 2.08
C TYR A 564 44.65 9.65 1.14
N PRO A 565 45.06 9.27 -0.08
CA PRO A 565 45.58 10.23 -1.05
C PRO A 565 44.46 11.11 -1.64
N ASP A 566 44.76 12.38 -1.97
CA ASP A 566 43.83 13.32 -2.60
C ASP A 566 43.18 12.80 -3.89
N SER A 567 43.83 11.86 -4.58
CA SER A 567 43.29 11.19 -5.77
C SER A 567 43.79 9.76 -5.88
N THR A 568 42.88 8.82 -6.15
CA THR A 568 43.21 7.42 -6.44
C THR A 568 42.29 6.86 -7.53
N THR A 569 42.73 5.80 -8.21
CA THR A 569 42.02 5.15 -9.31
C THR A 569 42.19 3.65 -9.26
N ARG A 570 41.16 2.91 -9.68
CA ARG A 570 41.15 1.45 -9.76
C ARG A 570 40.64 1.00 -11.14
N ALA A 571 41.24 -0.01 -11.73
CA ALA A 571 40.88 -0.47 -13.07
C ALA A 571 40.94 -2.00 -13.23
N LEU A 572 39.79 -2.66 -13.15
CA LEU A 572 39.69 -4.11 -13.06
C LEU A 572 38.85 -4.73 -14.19
N PRO A 573 39.35 -5.76 -14.90
CA PRO A 573 38.49 -6.64 -15.69
C PRO A 573 37.69 -7.57 -14.76
N VAL A 574 36.41 -7.79 -15.09
CA VAL A 574 35.54 -8.76 -14.41
C VAL A 574 35.04 -9.75 -15.44
N LEU A 575 35.47 -11.00 -15.34
CA LEU A 575 35.14 -12.06 -16.28
C LEU A 575 34.28 -13.10 -15.57
N SER A 576 33.16 -13.50 -16.18
CA SER A 576 32.32 -14.56 -15.65
C SER A 576 31.81 -15.52 -16.71
N LEU A 577 31.58 -16.76 -16.32
CA LEU A 577 30.95 -17.78 -17.14
C LEU A 577 29.86 -18.47 -16.34
N ASP A 578 28.61 -18.22 -16.72
CA ASP A 578 27.42 -18.80 -16.09
C ASP A 578 26.85 -19.91 -16.97
N GLY A 579 26.69 -21.12 -16.46
CA GLY A 579 26.15 -22.24 -17.23
C GLY A 579 25.26 -23.14 -16.38
N GLY A 580 24.22 -23.69 -17.00
CA GLY A 580 23.32 -24.60 -16.33
C GLY A 580 22.63 -25.56 -17.28
N LEU A 581 22.11 -26.64 -16.71
CA LEU A 581 21.34 -27.67 -17.40
C LEU A 581 19.96 -27.80 -16.77
N PHE A 582 18.98 -28.26 -17.56
CA PHE A 582 17.64 -28.58 -17.08
C PHE A 582 17.34 -30.03 -17.41
N PHE A 583 17.18 -30.86 -16.39
CA PHE A 583 16.70 -32.24 -16.53
C PHE A 583 15.28 -32.33 -15.99
N GLU A 584 14.40 -33.02 -16.71
CA GLU A 584 13.01 -33.22 -16.30
C GLU A 584 12.71 -34.71 -16.26
N ARG A 585 11.90 -35.12 -15.28
CA ARG A 585 11.33 -36.47 -15.24
C ARG A 585 9.90 -36.44 -14.71
N PRO A 586 9.01 -37.31 -15.21
CA PRO A 586 7.72 -37.52 -14.58
C PRO A 586 7.91 -38.09 -13.17
N LEU A 587 7.08 -37.64 -12.24
CA LEU A 587 7.06 -38.07 -10.84
C LEU A 587 5.60 -38.31 -10.43
N ALA A 588 5.26 -39.57 -10.16
CA ALA A 588 4.02 -39.92 -9.50
C ALA A 588 4.25 -39.93 -7.98
N TRP A 589 3.59 -39.02 -7.26
CA TRP A 589 3.70 -38.92 -5.80
C TRP A 589 2.30 -38.71 -5.20
N ASP A 590 1.93 -39.54 -4.22
CA ASP A 590 0.67 -39.39 -3.47
C ASP A 590 -0.60 -39.29 -4.35
N GLY A 591 -0.63 -40.04 -5.45
CA GLY A 591 -1.76 -40.05 -6.40
C GLY A 591 -1.83 -38.83 -7.33
N GLY A 592 -0.94 -37.85 -7.18
CA GLY A 592 -0.76 -36.74 -8.12
C GLY A 592 0.26 -37.05 -9.22
N ASP A 593 0.12 -36.35 -10.34
CA ASP A 593 1.05 -36.38 -11.47
C ASP A 593 1.86 -35.09 -11.50
N TYR A 594 3.17 -35.22 -11.34
CA TYR A 594 4.09 -34.10 -11.22
C TYR A 594 5.23 -34.23 -12.21
N THR A 595 5.88 -33.11 -12.50
CA THR A 595 7.17 -33.07 -13.19
C THR A 595 8.24 -32.63 -12.20
N GLN A 596 9.26 -33.45 -11.99
CA GLN A 596 10.43 -33.06 -11.21
C GLN A 596 11.51 -32.52 -12.13
N THR A 597 12.05 -31.35 -11.81
CA THR A 597 13.24 -30.78 -12.44
C THR A 597 14.49 -31.03 -11.60
N LEU A 598 15.65 -31.17 -12.25
CA LEU A 598 16.97 -31.13 -11.64
C LEU A 598 17.85 -30.17 -12.44
N GLU A 599 18.31 -29.12 -11.78
CA GLU A 599 18.90 -27.92 -12.38
C GLU A 599 20.29 -27.68 -11.79
N PRO A 600 21.33 -28.39 -12.26
CA PRO A 600 22.70 -28.08 -11.88
C PRO A 600 23.15 -26.77 -12.56
N ARG A 601 23.82 -25.91 -11.79
CA ARG A 601 24.38 -24.63 -12.26
C ARG A 601 25.82 -24.46 -11.79
N LEU A 602 26.64 -23.96 -12.71
CA LEU A 602 28.05 -23.64 -12.54
C LEU A 602 28.24 -22.16 -12.82
N TYR A 603 28.96 -21.45 -11.96
CA TYR A 603 29.30 -20.04 -12.19
C TYR A 603 30.76 -19.79 -11.84
N TYR A 604 31.57 -19.53 -12.86
CA TYR A 604 32.98 -19.15 -12.69
C TYR A 604 33.12 -17.63 -12.72
N LEU A 605 33.87 -17.06 -11.79
CA LEU A 605 34.16 -15.63 -11.68
C LEU A 605 35.67 -15.41 -11.52
N TYR A 606 36.20 -14.50 -12.33
CA TYR A 606 37.58 -14.04 -12.26
C TYR A 606 37.66 -12.51 -12.21
N VAL A 607 38.29 -12.00 -11.16
CA VAL A 607 38.62 -10.60 -10.92
C VAL A 607 40.04 -10.59 -10.34
N PRO A 608 41.02 -9.94 -10.98
CA PRO A 608 42.39 -9.92 -10.47
C PRO A 608 42.47 -9.12 -9.16
N ASN A 609 43.44 -9.48 -8.32
CA ASN A 609 43.75 -8.74 -7.12
C ASN A 609 44.40 -7.38 -7.45
N GLU A 610 43.93 -6.33 -6.80
CA GLU A 610 44.47 -4.97 -6.76
C GLU A 610 44.28 -4.46 -5.33
N ASN A 611 45.33 -3.90 -4.73
CA ASN A 611 45.24 -3.30 -3.40
C ASN A 611 44.30 -2.08 -3.44
N GLN A 612 43.37 -2.00 -2.49
CA GLN A 612 42.33 -0.98 -2.39
C GLN A 612 42.33 -0.29 -1.01
N ASP A 613 43.39 -0.46 -0.23
CA ASP A 613 43.55 0.10 1.11
C ASP A 613 43.61 1.63 1.12
N ASP A 614 43.97 2.23 -0.02
CA ASP A 614 44.03 3.66 -0.26
C ASP A 614 42.67 4.26 -0.71
N ILE A 615 41.62 3.45 -0.76
CA ILE A 615 40.25 3.87 -1.08
C ILE A 615 39.41 3.81 0.21
N PRO A 616 38.77 4.89 0.67
CA PRO A 616 37.86 4.83 1.81
C PRO A 616 36.54 4.11 1.47
N VAL A 617 35.81 3.66 2.49
CA VAL A 617 34.49 3.03 2.34
C VAL A 617 33.40 4.10 2.51
N PHE A 618 32.63 4.36 1.45
CA PHE A 618 31.51 5.30 1.47
C PHE A 618 30.15 4.58 1.45
N ASP A 619 29.99 3.63 0.51
CA ASP A 619 28.72 2.94 0.25
C ASP A 619 28.87 1.41 0.07
N SER A 620 30.04 0.86 0.41
CA SER A 620 30.32 -0.57 0.38
C SER A 620 30.20 -1.22 1.75
N ALA A 621 29.45 -2.31 1.81
CA ALA A 621 29.29 -3.16 2.99
C ALA A 621 29.31 -4.63 2.57
N ALA A 622 29.55 -5.53 3.53
CA ALA A 622 29.34 -6.96 3.33
C ALA A 622 27.84 -7.22 3.09
N LEU A 623 27.55 -8.20 2.26
CA LEU A 623 26.17 -8.58 1.96
C LEU A 623 25.83 -9.86 2.71
N ASP A 624 24.58 -9.91 3.15
CA ASP A 624 23.98 -11.12 3.69
C ASP A 624 24.08 -12.27 2.68
N PHE A 625 24.80 -13.31 3.07
CA PHE A 625 25.06 -14.45 2.19
C PHE A 625 23.80 -15.30 2.06
N SER A 626 23.31 -15.45 0.83
CA SER A 626 22.12 -16.22 0.47
C SER A 626 22.40 -17.08 -0.76
N PHE A 627 21.46 -17.96 -1.12
CA PHE A 627 21.59 -18.82 -2.29
C PHE A 627 21.77 -18.00 -3.58
N GLU A 628 21.14 -16.83 -3.67
CA GLU A 628 21.28 -15.90 -4.79
C GLU A 628 22.64 -15.19 -4.82
N GLN A 629 23.26 -14.93 -3.65
CA GLN A 629 24.58 -14.28 -3.60
C GLN A 629 25.67 -15.14 -4.24
N LEU A 630 25.49 -16.47 -4.30
CA LEU A 630 26.41 -17.42 -4.94
C LEU A 630 26.76 -17.04 -6.39
N PHE A 631 25.86 -16.34 -7.10
CA PHE A 631 26.03 -16.03 -8.53
C PHE A 631 26.35 -14.56 -8.81
N ARG A 632 26.74 -13.79 -7.77
CA ARG A 632 27.12 -12.39 -7.94
C ARG A 632 28.57 -12.26 -8.38
N ASP A 633 28.82 -11.20 -9.14
CA ASP A 633 30.15 -10.81 -9.61
C ASP A 633 30.93 -9.93 -8.63
N ASN A 634 30.32 -9.55 -7.49
CA ASN A 634 30.98 -8.86 -6.39
C ASN A 634 30.34 -9.23 -5.05
N ARG A 635 31.18 -9.47 -4.04
CA ARG A 635 30.77 -9.84 -2.68
C ARG A 635 30.37 -8.66 -1.79
N PHE A 636 30.68 -7.44 -2.21
CA PHE A 636 30.33 -6.21 -1.50
C PHE A 636 29.18 -5.45 -2.16
N SER A 637 28.45 -4.68 -1.37
CA SER A 637 27.57 -3.61 -1.87
C SER A 637 28.41 -2.42 -2.36
N GLY A 638 27.75 -1.38 -2.88
CA GLY A 638 28.44 -0.15 -3.26
C GLY A 638 29.45 -0.31 -4.39
N ARG A 639 30.36 0.66 -4.51
CA ARG A 639 31.42 0.64 -5.53
C ARG A 639 32.83 0.86 -4.97
N ASP A 640 32.98 1.05 -3.68
CA ASP A 640 34.29 1.31 -3.06
C ASP A 640 35.15 0.06 -2.97
N ARG A 641 34.54 -1.10 -2.73
CA ARG A 641 35.22 -2.40 -2.72
C ARG A 641 34.78 -3.30 -3.87
N VAL A 642 35.77 -3.84 -4.59
CA VAL A 642 35.59 -4.89 -5.59
C VAL A 642 36.41 -6.08 -5.14
N GLY A 643 35.74 -7.14 -4.71
CA GLY A 643 36.40 -8.35 -4.25
C GLY A 643 37.19 -8.99 -5.39
N ASP A 644 38.46 -9.29 -5.13
CA ASP A 644 39.24 -10.18 -5.96
C ASP A 644 38.62 -11.58 -5.94
N ALA A 645 38.64 -12.24 -7.10
CA ALA A 645 37.93 -13.50 -7.28
C ALA A 645 38.68 -14.38 -8.26
N ASN A 646 38.87 -15.64 -7.88
CA ASN A 646 39.15 -16.72 -8.80
C ASN A 646 38.42 -17.93 -8.26
N GLN A 647 37.15 -18.07 -8.66
CA GLN A 647 36.23 -18.93 -7.93
C GLN A 647 35.24 -19.66 -8.84
N LEU A 648 34.82 -20.84 -8.41
CA LEU A 648 33.81 -21.65 -9.08
C LEU A 648 32.67 -21.96 -8.12
N THR A 649 31.49 -21.48 -8.45
CA THR A 649 30.24 -21.78 -7.75
C THR A 649 29.63 -23.05 -8.30
N LEU A 650 29.27 -23.98 -7.41
CA LEU A 650 28.47 -25.16 -7.73
C LEU A 650 27.14 -25.05 -6.99
N ALA A 651 26.05 -25.18 -7.73
CA ALA A 651 24.71 -25.21 -7.14
C ALA A 651 23.83 -26.25 -7.83
N LEU A 652 22.89 -26.79 -7.07
CA LEU A 652 21.89 -27.73 -7.54
C LEU A 652 20.52 -27.29 -7.03
N THR A 653 19.59 -27.10 -7.96
CA THR A 653 18.19 -26.83 -7.63
C THR A 653 17.33 -27.99 -8.13
N SER A 654 16.31 -28.40 -7.37
CA SER A 654 15.29 -29.33 -7.82
C SER A 654 13.91 -28.77 -7.52
N ARG A 655 13.01 -28.86 -8.49
CA ARG A 655 11.62 -28.42 -8.36
C ARG A 655 10.67 -29.57 -8.58
N VAL A 656 9.49 -29.52 -7.98
CA VAL A 656 8.36 -30.40 -8.27
C VAL A 656 7.19 -29.53 -8.70
N LEU A 657 6.78 -29.70 -9.94
CA LEU A 657 5.71 -28.94 -10.58
C LEU A 657 4.48 -29.83 -10.72
N ASP A 658 3.33 -29.31 -10.32
CA ASP A 658 2.03 -29.97 -10.49
C ASP A 658 1.58 -29.91 -11.96
N ASN A 659 1.37 -31.06 -12.60
CA ASN A 659 0.99 -31.09 -14.01
C ASN A 659 -0.46 -30.62 -14.24
N ALA A 660 -1.30 -30.57 -13.20
CA ALA A 660 -2.70 -30.17 -13.34
C ALA A 660 -2.87 -28.65 -13.48
N ASP A 661 -2.07 -27.85 -12.78
CA ASP A 661 -2.20 -26.39 -12.73
C ASP A 661 -0.86 -25.63 -12.94
N GLY A 662 0.26 -26.35 -13.08
CA GLY A 662 1.59 -25.78 -13.28
C GLY A 662 2.22 -25.18 -12.03
N ARG A 663 1.61 -25.34 -10.84
CA ARG A 663 2.14 -24.76 -9.60
C ARG A 663 3.39 -25.49 -9.13
N GLU A 664 4.37 -24.73 -8.65
CA GLU A 664 5.53 -25.27 -7.95
C GLU A 664 5.11 -25.71 -6.54
N ARG A 665 5.19 -27.03 -6.27
CA ARG A 665 4.87 -27.64 -4.97
C ARG A 665 6.09 -27.76 -4.06
N LEU A 666 7.27 -27.96 -4.64
CA LEU A 666 8.54 -28.04 -3.90
C LEU A 666 9.61 -27.34 -4.72
N ARG A 667 10.47 -26.56 -4.06
CA ARG A 667 11.78 -26.13 -4.57
C ARG A 667 12.80 -26.38 -3.49
N ALA A 668 13.91 -26.99 -3.85
CA ALA A 668 15.05 -27.19 -2.97
C ALA A 668 16.33 -26.80 -3.69
N GLY A 669 17.15 -25.96 -3.07
CA GLY A 669 18.44 -25.50 -3.58
C GLY A 669 19.56 -25.80 -2.59
N LEU A 670 20.73 -26.16 -3.10
CA LEU A 670 21.96 -26.30 -2.31
C LEU A 670 23.16 -25.83 -3.15
N GLY A 671 24.05 -25.02 -2.58
CA GLY A 671 25.21 -24.52 -3.30
C GLY A 671 26.31 -23.95 -2.42
N SER A 672 27.52 -23.87 -3.00
CA SER A 672 28.73 -23.35 -2.37
C SER A 672 29.71 -22.87 -3.45
N VAL A 673 30.61 -21.98 -3.07
CA VAL A 673 31.70 -21.45 -3.89
C VAL A 673 33.01 -22.13 -3.51
N PHE A 674 33.78 -22.55 -4.50
CA PHE A 674 35.15 -23.04 -4.33
C PHE A 674 36.13 -21.94 -4.75
N TYR A 675 37.05 -21.57 -3.86
CA TYR A 675 38.02 -20.52 -4.10
C TYR A 675 39.36 -21.12 -4.56
N PHE A 676 39.91 -20.62 -5.66
CA PHE A 676 41.22 -21.04 -6.19
C PHE A 676 42.37 -20.11 -5.75
N SER A 677 42.04 -18.98 -5.15
CA SER A 677 42.96 -18.03 -4.53
C SER A 677 42.32 -17.45 -3.28
N ASP A 678 43.14 -17.03 -2.33
CA ASP A 678 42.72 -16.28 -1.16
C ASP A 678 42.08 -14.95 -1.61
N ARG A 679 41.16 -14.42 -0.80
CA ARG A 679 40.48 -13.15 -1.10
C ARG A 679 41.12 -12.05 -0.26
N GLU A 680 41.90 -11.20 -0.90
CA GLU A 680 42.73 -10.19 -0.23
C GLU A 680 42.01 -8.86 0.04
N VAL A 681 40.97 -8.52 -0.73
CA VAL A 681 40.31 -7.20 -0.61
C VAL A 681 39.25 -7.20 0.49
N GLY A 682 39.55 -6.62 1.66
CA GLY A 682 38.59 -6.44 2.76
C GLY A 682 37.84 -5.09 2.78
N LEU A 683 36.91 -4.92 3.72
CA LEU A 683 36.24 -3.62 3.96
C LEU A 683 37.17 -2.65 4.67
N GLU A 684 37.83 -3.11 5.73
CA GLU A 684 38.80 -2.34 6.51
C GLU A 684 40.18 -2.31 5.84
N THR A 685 40.88 -1.19 6.00
CA THR A 685 42.28 -1.04 5.56
C THR A 685 43.17 -2.04 6.28
N GLY A 686 43.86 -2.90 5.52
CA GLY A 686 44.74 -3.92 6.08
C GLY A 686 44.02 -5.12 6.70
N ALA A 687 42.74 -5.33 6.39
CA ALA A 687 42.02 -6.54 6.77
C ALA A 687 42.80 -7.81 6.34
N PRO A 688 42.83 -8.87 7.16
CA PRO A 688 43.49 -10.11 6.78
C PRO A 688 42.81 -10.74 5.56
N ALA A 689 43.60 -11.40 4.70
CA ALA A 689 43.05 -12.15 3.58
C ALA A 689 42.16 -13.30 4.08
N GLU A 690 41.03 -13.53 3.41
CA GLU A 690 40.21 -14.72 3.64
C GLU A 690 40.81 -15.90 2.87
N ASP A 691 41.50 -16.78 3.61
CA ASP A 691 42.27 -17.95 3.13
C ASP A 691 41.45 -19.25 3.07
N SER A 692 40.15 -19.13 3.31
CA SER A 692 39.18 -20.21 3.31
C SER A 692 39.03 -20.79 1.89
N GLY A 693 39.07 -22.13 1.76
CA GLY A 693 39.05 -22.81 0.46
C GLY A 693 37.65 -22.91 -0.18
N THR A 694 36.60 -22.68 0.62
CA THR A 694 35.19 -22.77 0.19
C THR A 694 34.36 -21.72 0.91
N SER A 695 33.27 -21.26 0.29
CA SER A 695 32.26 -20.47 1.01
C SER A 695 31.46 -21.35 1.96
N ASP A 696 30.69 -20.70 2.83
CA ASP A 696 29.58 -21.35 3.51
C ASP A 696 28.71 -22.13 2.51
N LEU A 697 28.23 -23.28 2.96
CA LEU A 697 27.25 -24.08 2.25
C LEU A 697 25.86 -23.50 2.52
N VAL A 698 25.16 -23.07 1.46
CA VAL A 698 23.83 -22.47 1.58
C VAL A 698 22.79 -23.40 0.98
N GLY A 699 21.69 -23.61 1.71
CA GLY A 699 20.55 -24.40 1.28
C GLY A 699 19.22 -23.69 1.53
N GLU A 700 18.26 -23.90 0.63
CA GLU A 700 16.90 -23.41 0.72
C GLU A 700 15.90 -24.52 0.38
N VAL A 701 14.74 -24.52 1.03
CA VAL A 701 13.62 -25.40 0.71
C VAL A 701 12.32 -24.62 0.86
N ASP A 702 11.51 -24.59 -0.20
CA ASP A 702 10.13 -24.12 -0.18
C ASP A 702 9.22 -25.30 -0.50
N TYR A 703 8.25 -25.59 0.39
CA TYR A 703 7.35 -26.71 0.23
C TYR A 703 5.89 -26.31 0.47
N ARG A 704 5.07 -26.41 -0.57
CA ARG A 704 3.62 -26.21 -0.53
C ARG A 704 2.93 -27.57 -0.58
N LEU A 705 2.76 -28.18 0.59
CA LEU A 705 2.15 -29.50 0.78
C LEU A 705 0.69 -29.52 0.29
N SER A 706 -0.06 -28.44 0.49
CA SER A 706 -1.40 -28.24 -0.06
C SER A 706 -1.69 -26.74 -0.22
N ASP A 707 -2.89 -26.39 -0.65
CA ASP A 707 -3.30 -24.98 -0.70
C ASP A 707 -3.40 -24.34 0.70
N ALA A 708 -3.48 -25.16 1.75
CA ALA A 708 -3.54 -24.72 3.14
C ALA A 708 -2.19 -24.74 3.87
N TRP A 709 -1.23 -25.56 3.44
CA TRP A 709 0.03 -25.80 4.16
C TRP A 709 1.23 -25.35 3.33
N TYR A 710 2.04 -24.49 3.94
CA TYR A 710 3.30 -24.02 3.38
C TYR A 710 4.41 -24.09 4.43
N ALA A 711 5.59 -24.54 4.02
CA ALA A 711 6.78 -24.58 4.84
C ALA A 711 7.98 -24.03 4.06
N ARG A 712 8.84 -23.30 4.75
CA ARG A 712 10.11 -22.79 4.22
C ARG A 712 11.25 -23.12 5.17
N GLY A 713 12.39 -23.51 4.62
CA GLY A 713 13.63 -23.75 5.33
C GLY A 713 14.79 -23.05 4.63
N GLY A 714 15.72 -22.52 5.41
CA GLY A 714 16.95 -21.90 4.95
C GLY A 714 18.09 -22.25 5.89
N LEU A 715 19.27 -22.48 5.33
CA LEU A 715 20.46 -22.89 6.06
C LEU A 715 21.70 -22.23 5.46
N GLN A 716 22.56 -21.69 6.31
CA GLN A 716 23.92 -21.27 5.98
C GLN A 716 24.89 -21.93 6.97
N TRP A 717 25.74 -22.81 6.45
CA TRP A 717 26.67 -23.60 7.23
C TRP A 717 28.11 -23.22 6.90
N ASN A 718 28.88 -22.75 7.87
CA ASN A 718 30.29 -22.47 7.69
C ASN A 718 31.09 -23.77 7.69
N THR A 719 31.74 -24.06 6.56
CA THR A 719 32.44 -25.32 6.31
C THR A 719 33.79 -25.39 7.02
N ASP A 720 34.42 -24.25 7.31
CA ASP A 720 35.74 -24.17 7.93
C ASP A 720 35.65 -24.32 9.47
N GLU A 721 34.68 -23.66 10.09
CA GLU A 721 34.43 -23.70 11.54
C GLU A 721 33.49 -24.85 11.96
N ASN A 722 32.78 -25.44 10.99
CA ASN A 722 31.77 -26.47 11.22
C ASN A 722 30.65 -26.02 12.17
N ASP A 723 30.15 -24.79 11.97
CA ASP A 723 29.04 -24.18 12.71
C ASP A 723 27.99 -23.59 11.77
N MET A 724 26.74 -23.54 12.24
CA MET A 724 25.63 -22.92 11.52
C MET A 724 25.64 -21.41 11.78
N ARG A 725 25.88 -20.62 10.73
CA ARG A 725 25.85 -19.15 10.79
C ARG A 725 24.44 -18.61 10.71
N ARG A 726 23.58 -19.20 9.87
CA ARG A 726 22.17 -18.81 9.77
C ARG A 726 21.27 -20.02 9.58
N GLY A 727 20.09 -19.96 10.19
CA GLY A 727 19.07 -20.99 10.07
C GLY A 727 17.68 -20.37 10.15
N THR A 728 16.82 -20.70 9.21
CA THR A 728 15.41 -20.25 9.22
C THR A 728 14.50 -21.43 8.98
N LEU A 729 13.46 -21.58 9.80
CA LEU A 729 12.37 -22.53 9.58
C LEU A 729 11.06 -21.78 9.75
N GLN A 730 10.16 -21.91 8.78
CA GLN A 730 8.85 -21.27 8.79
C GLN A 730 7.80 -22.29 8.39
N PHE A 731 6.70 -22.30 9.13
CA PHE A 731 5.51 -23.09 8.86
C PHE A 731 4.30 -22.17 8.87
N HIS A 732 3.47 -22.29 7.85
CA HIS A 732 2.29 -21.48 7.64
C HIS A 732 1.11 -22.40 7.31
N TYR A 733 0.02 -22.25 8.05
CA TYR A 733 -1.24 -22.96 7.84
C TYR A 733 -2.38 -21.96 7.67
N GLN A 734 -2.98 -21.94 6.49
CA GLN A 734 -4.11 -21.08 6.14
C GLN A 734 -5.05 -21.77 5.14
N PRO A 735 -5.97 -22.64 5.60
CA PRO A 735 -6.98 -23.27 4.73
C PRO A 735 -8.07 -22.30 4.28
N ASP A 736 -8.30 -21.25 5.06
CA ASP A 736 -9.30 -20.21 4.84
C ASP A 736 -8.85 -18.92 5.54
N ASN A 737 -9.55 -17.83 5.31
CA ASN A 737 -9.18 -16.54 5.88
C ASN A 737 -9.48 -16.41 7.38
N ARG A 738 -10.01 -17.42 8.07
CA ARG A 738 -10.34 -17.37 9.50
C ARG A 738 -9.47 -18.29 10.36
N ARG A 739 -8.69 -19.18 9.76
CA ARG A 739 -7.78 -20.11 10.45
C ARG A 739 -6.38 -19.86 9.97
N ILE A 740 -5.55 -19.29 10.82
CA ILE A 740 -4.16 -18.97 10.52
C ILE A 740 -3.32 -19.49 11.68
N LEU A 741 -2.25 -20.20 11.35
CA LEU A 741 -1.20 -20.55 12.29
C LEU A 741 0.14 -20.36 11.59
N ASN A 742 1.00 -19.54 12.20
CA ASN A 742 2.37 -19.32 11.77
C ASN A 742 3.31 -19.77 12.89
N LEU A 743 4.36 -20.49 12.52
CA LEU A 743 5.46 -20.83 13.41
C LEU A 743 6.76 -20.53 12.67
N ALA A 744 7.66 -19.79 13.29
CA ALA A 744 8.95 -19.47 12.73
C ALA A 744 10.06 -19.62 13.79
N TYR A 745 11.23 -20.02 13.32
CA TYR A 745 12.48 -20.01 14.05
C TYR A 745 13.52 -19.32 13.18
N ARG A 746 14.29 -18.42 13.78
CA ARG A 746 15.42 -17.75 13.12
C ARG A 746 16.64 -17.76 14.03
N LEU A 747 17.76 -18.17 13.46
CA LEU A 747 19.10 -18.13 14.01
C LEU A 747 19.99 -17.30 13.07
N ARG A 748 20.74 -16.37 13.64
CA ARG A 748 21.81 -15.64 12.97
C ARG A 748 22.93 -15.44 13.98
N LYS A 749 24.12 -15.96 13.67
CA LYS A 749 25.34 -15.81 14.46
C LYS A 749 26.31 -14.92 13.70
N ASP A 750 26.45 -13.69 14.15
CA ASP A 750 27.51 -12.79 13.72
C ASP A 750 28.65 -12.79 14.77
N ILE A 751 29.73 -12.04 14.54
CA ILE A 751 30.96 -12.12 15.37
C ILE A 751 30.68 -11.68 16.81
N ASP A 752 29.88 -10.62 17.00
CA ASP A 752 29.63 -10.01 18.31
C ASP A 752 28.17 -10.14 18.77
N GLU A 753 27.28 -10.68 17.93
CA GLU A 753 25.85 -10.79 18.23
C GLU A 753 25.28 -12.12 17.74
N THR A 754 24.49 -12.77 18.60
CA THR A 754 23.70 -13.94 18.24
C THR A 754 22.23 -13.63 18.39
N LEU A 755 21.51 -13.68 17.28
CA LEU A 755 20.07 -13.61 17.24
C LEU A 755 19.52 -15.03 17.14
N GLU A 756 18.89 -15.51 18.20
CA GLU A 756 18.17 -16.78 18.20
C GLU A 756 16.78 -16.57 18.78
N GLN A 757 15.74 -16.82 17.98
CA GLN A 757 14.38 -16.54 18.41
C GLN A 757 13.31 -17.34 17.68
N THR A 758 12.15 -17.42 18.32
CA THR A 758 10.93 -18.04 17.79
C THR A 758 9.83 -17.00 17.64
N ASP A 759 8.99 -17.18 16.63
CA ASP A 759 7.78 -16.39 16.42
C ASP A 759 6.61 -17.35 16.17
N ALA A 760 5.56 -17.23 16.97
CA ALA A 760 4.33 -17.97 16.77
C ALA A 760 3.17 -17.00 16.69
N SER A 761 2.34 -17.07 15.65
CA SER A 761 1.11 -16.28 15.57
C SER A 761 -0.08 -17.13 15.16
N LEU A 762 -1.26 -16.76 15.65
CA LEU A 762 -2.49 -17.51 15.45
C LEU A 762 -3.71 -16.59 15.29
N LEU A 763 -4.59 -16.98 14.38
CA LEU A 763 -5.98 -16.58 14.36
C LEU A 763 -6.81 -17.86 14.29
N TRP A 764 -7.65 -18.10 15.30
CA TRP A 764 -8.43 -19.33 15.35
C TRP A 764 -9.86 -19.10 15.83
N PRO A 765 -10.89 -19.55 15.08
CA PRO A 765 -12.27 -19.43 15.50
C PRO A 765 -12.56 -20.50 16.56
N LEU A 766 -13.03 -20.08 17.74
CA LEU A 766 -13.56 -20.99 18.76
C LEU A 766 -14.99 -21.44 18.41
N ASN A 767 -15.76 -20.53 17.81
CA ASN A 767 -17.09 -20.75 17.26
C ASN A 767 -17.35 -19.69 16.15
N PRO A 768 -18.53 -19.64 15.50
CA PRO A 768 -18.78 -18.66 14.43
C PRO A 768 -18.57 -17.20 14.84
N ASN A 769 -18.82 -16.87 16.12
CA ASN A 769 -18.78 -15.51 16.65
C ASN A 769 -17.44 -15.19 17.33
N TRP A 770 -16.83 -16.13 18.04
CA TRP A 770 -15.62 -15.91 18.80
C TRP A 770 -14.38 -16.44 18.08
N SER A 771 -13.36 -15.61 17.97
CA SER A 771 -12.02 -15.99 17.53
C SER A 771 -10.98 -15.55 18.55
N VAL A 772 -9.90 -16.31 18.65
CA VAL A 772 -8.71 -15.95 19.42
C VAL A 772 -7.67 -15.45 18.44
N VAL A 773 -6.99 -14.37 18.84
CA VAL A 773 -5.80 -13.85 18.16
C VAL A 773 -4.63 -13.88 19.12
N GLY A 774 -3.44 -14.16 18.60
CA GLY A 774 -2.25 -14.03 19.39
C GLY A 774 -0.97 -14.08 18.58
N ARG A 775 0.08 -13.51 19.14
CA ARG A 775 1.45 -13.62 18.68
C ARG A 775 2.37 -13.73 19.88
N TRP A 776 3.44 -14.51 19.74
CA TRP A 776 4.51 -14.57 20.71
C TRP A 776 5.86 -14.65 19.98
N ASN A 777 6.63 -13.58 20.09
CA ASN A 777 7.99 -13.47 19.63
C ASN A 777 8.95 -13.50 20.83
N TYR A 778 9.86 -14.47 20.85
CA TYR A 778 10.69 -14.79 22.02
C TYR A 778 12.15 -14.95 21.63
N SER A 779 13.03 -14.20 22.29
CA SER A 779 14.48 -14.34 22.19
C SER A 779 14.93 -15.53 23.05
N ILE A 780 15.43 -16.58 22.40
CA ILE A 780 16.03 -17.76 23.04
C ILE A 780 17.36 -17.38 23.68
N GLU A 781 18.15 -16.55 22.99
CA GLU A 781 19.46 -16.06 23.46
C GLU A 781 19.30 -15.27 24.78
N ASP A 782 18.47 -14.23 24.77
CA ASP A 782 18.26 -13.34 25.93
C ASP A 782 17.31 -13.94 26.99
N ARG A 783 16.63 -15.03 26.65
CA ARG A 783 15.56 -15.64 27.44
C ARG A 783 14.43 -14.66 27.82
N ARG A 784 14.05 -13.80 26.87
CA ARG A 784 13.02 -12.76 27.09
C ARG A 784 12.00 -12.73 25.95
N THR A 785 10.80 -12.26 26.26
CA THR A 785 9.76 -11.99 25.25
C THR A 785 10.03 -10.63 24.63
N LEU A 786 10.16 -10.58 23.30
CA LEU A 786 10.39 -9.33 22.56
C LEU A 786 9.08 -8.62 22.21
N ASP A 787 8.09 -9.38 21.71
CA ASP A 787 6.75 -8.88 21.41
C ASP A 787 5.73 -10.01 21.59
N ALA A 788 4.72 -9.80 22.42
CA ALA A 788 3.63 -10.74 22.59
C ALA A 788 2.30 -10.01 22.69
N PHE A 789 1.30 -10.51 21.99
CA PHE A 789 -0.06 -10.07 22.21
C PHE A 789 -1.02 -11.24 22.21
N ALA A 790 -2.10 -11.10 22.96
CA ALA A 790 -3.18 -12.06 23.01
C ALA A 790 -4.50 -11.32 23.15
N GLY A 791 -5.52 -11.84 22.47
CA GLY A 791 -6.81 -11.19 22.44
C GLY A 791 -7.91 -12.07 21.90
N PHE A 792 -9.11 -11.51 21.92
CA PHE A 792 -10.29 -12.14 21.37
C PHE A 792 -10.98 -11.19 20.42
N GLU A 793 -11.53 -11.76 19.35
CA GLU A 793 -12.42 -11.09 18.43
C GLU A 793 -13.81 -11.71 18.59
N TYR A 794 -14.79 -10.88 18.91
CA TYR A 794 -16.19 -11.23 18.86
C TYR A 794 -16.83 -10.60 17.63
N GLY A 795 -17.36 -11.40 16.72
CA GLY A 795 -18.19 -10.98 15.60
C GLY A 795 -19.65 -11.29 15.84
N SER A 796 -20.51 -10.31 15.58
CA SER A 796 -21.96 -10.47 15.39
C SER A 796 -22.30 -10.25 13.91
N CYS A 797 -23.58 -10.33 13.54
CA CYS A 797 -24.08 -9.94 12.23
C CYS A 797 -23.69 -8.49 11.90
N CYS A 798 -23.97 -7.54 12.81
CA CYS A 798 -23.88 -6.10 12.55
C CYS A 798 -22.81 -5.34 13.35
N TRP A 799 -22.03 -6.01 14.18
CA TRP A 799 -20.91 -5.40 14.92
C TRP A 799 -19.80 -6.40 15.19
N ALA A 800 -18.61 -5.92 15.54
CA ALA A 800 -17.51 -6.71 16.03
C ALA A 800 -16.77 -6.00 17.18
N LEU A 801 -16.18 -6.74 18.09
CA LEU A 801 -15.40 -6.23 19.22
C LEU A 801 -14.07 -6.96 19.26
N ARG A 802 -12.97 -6.20 19.33
CA ARG A 802 -11.62 -6.71 19.45
C ARG A 802 -11.01 -6.17 20.74
N LEU A 803 -10.50 -7.07 21.56
CA LEU A 803 -9.77 -6.75 22.78
C LEU A 803 -8.43 -7.47 22.72
N VAL A 804 -7.34 -6.70 22.70
CA VAL A 804 -5.98 -7.23 22.58
C VAL A 804 -5.11 -6.61 23.67
N ALA A 805 -4.49 -7.45 24.48
CA ALA A 805 -3.42 -7.05 25.39
C ALA A 805 -2.07 -7.34 24.73
N ARG A 806 -1.13 -6.42 24.86
CA ARG A 806 0.20 -6.50 24.25
C ARG A 806 1.28 -6.16 25.25
N HIS A 807 2.38 -6.88 25.17
CA HIS A 807 3.64 -6.67 25.87
C HIS A 807 4.76 -6.60 24.83
N TYR A 808 5.63 -5.60 24.91
CA TYR A 808 6.73 -5.44 23.94
C TYR A 808 7.93 -4.75 24.57
N VAL A 809 9.12 -5.09 24.08
CA VAL A 809 10.38 -4.45 24.46
C VAL A 809 10.72 -3.35 23.45
N ASN A 810 11.22 -2.22 23.94
CA ASN A 810 11.83 -1.20 23.10
C ASN A 810 13.34 -1.48 23.00
N ASP A 811 13.85 -1.67 21.78
CA ASP A 811 15.22 -2.15 21.52
C ASP A 811 16.31 -1.20 22.06
N LEU A 812 16.04 0.10 22.22
CA LEU A 812 17.05 1.10 22.61
C LEU A 812 17.40 1.10 24.11
N ASP A 813 16.44 0.79 25.00
CA ASP A 813 16.62 0.87 26.46
C ASP A 813 16.37 -0.48 27.18
N GLU A 814 16.02 -1.53 26.42
CA GLU A 814 15.56 -2.85 26.90
C GLU A 814 14.33 -2.81 27.84
N GLU A 815 13.68 -1.66 27.99
CA GLU A 815 12.49 -1.50 28.82
C GLU A 815 11.25 -2.11 28.13
N SER A 816 10.45 -2.82 28.93
CA SER A 816 9.22 -3.44 28.48
C SER A 816 8.00 -2.57 28.73
N ASN A 817 7.13 -2.43 27.72
CA ASN A 817 5.89 -1.68 27.79
C ASN A 817 4.66 -2.58 27.69
N ASN A 818 3.58 -2.20 28.36
CA ASN A 818 2.29 -2.87 28.27
C ASN A 818 1.22 -1.96 27.66
N ALA A 819 0.42 -2.52 26.74
CA ALA A 819 -0.67 -1.80 26.09
C ALA A 819 -1.96 -2.63 26.06
N LEU A 820 -3.09 -1.97 26.27
CA LEU A 820 -4.42 -2.56 26.12
C LEU A 820 -5.16 -1.85 24.99
N TYR A 821 -5.55 -2.63 23.98
CA TYR A 821 -6.28 -2.14 22.84
C TYR A 821 -7.71 -2.65 22.85
N LEU A 822 -8.66 -1.73 22.69
CA LEU A 822 -10.08 -2.01 22.54
C LEU A 822 -10.57 -1.36 21.25
N GLN A 823 -11.27 -2.14 20.42
CA GLN A 823 -11.89 -1.64 19.20
C GLN A 823 -13.30 -2.21 19.06
N LEU A 824 -14.30 -1.33 18.94
CA LEU A 824 -15.67 -1.67 18.59
C LEU A 824 -15.92 -1.25 17.14
N GLU A 825 -16.30 -2.21 16.31
CA GLU A 825 -16.68 -2.00 14.92
C GLU A 825 -18.19 -2.12 14.78
N LEU A 826 -18.85 -1.05 14.35
CA LEU A 826 -20.25 -1.04 13.93
C LEU A 826 -20.26 -1.24 12.42
N LYS A 827 -20.56 -2.47 11.96
CA LYS A 827 -20.42 -2.86 10.56
C LYS A 827 -21.34 -2.00 9.68
N GLY A 828 -20.81 -1.51 8.57
CA GLY A 828 -21.52 -0.60 7.68
C GLY A 828 -21.70 0.82 8.22
N LEU A 829 -21.09 1.18 9.36
CA LEU A 829 -21.09 2.55 9.89
C LEU A 829 -19.66 3.04 10.17
N THR A 830 -18.98 2.47 11.17
CA THR A 830 -17.65 2.96 11.59
C THR A 830 -16.91 1.97 12.51
N ARG A 831 -15.61 2.21 12.72
CA ARG A 831 -14.78 1.58 13.75
C ARG A 831 -14.42 2.63 14.80
N VAL A 832 -14.58 2.28 16.07
CA VAL A 832 -14.33 3.15 17.23
C VAL A 832 -13.27 2.52 18.13
N GLY A 833 -12.27 3.30 18.53
CA GLY A 833 -11.17 2.85 19.39
C GLY A 833 -9.81 2.84 18.68
N ASN A 834 -8.82 2.19 19.30
CA ASN A 834 -7.48 2.07 18.74
C ASN A 834 -7.47 1.26 17.44
N SER A 835 -6.62 1.63 16.48
CA SER A 835 -6.41 0.83 15.28
C SER A 835 -5.65 -0.46 15.61
N ILE A 836 -6.38 -1.50 16.02
CA ILE A 836 -5.84 -2.85 16.24
C ILE A 836 -5.49 -3.53 14.92
N SER A 837 -6.12 -3.10 13.83
CA SER A 837 -5.96 -3.63 12.48
C SER A 837 -4.49 -3.72 12.06
N ASN A 838 -3.74 -2.62 12.17
CA ASN A 838 -2.32 -2.60 11.81
C ASN A 838 -1.49 -3.57 12.66
N LEU A 839 -1.76 -3.65 13.97
CA LEU A 839 -1.06 -4.56 14.87
C LEU A 839 -1.28 -6.03 14.46
N LEU A 840 -2.52 -6.40 14.14
CA LEU A 840 -2.85 -7.77 13.75
C LEU A 840 -2.38 -8.13 12.34
N GLU A 841 -2.52 -7.21 11.37
CA GLU A 841 -2.07 -7.42 9.98
C GLU A 841 -0.55 -7.56 9.88
N HIS A 842 0.21 -6.78 10.65
CA HIS A 842 1.67 -6.92 10.69
C HIS A 842 2.14 -8.08 11.59
N GLY A 843 1.40 -8.35 12.69
CA GLY A 843 1.78 -9.37 13.65
C GLY A 843 1.38 -10.80 13.27
N ILE A 844 0.39 -10.97 12.37
CA ILE A 844 -0.13 -12.27 11.95
C ILE A 844 -0.11 -12.33 10.42
N LEU A 845 0.89 -13.00 9.86
CA LEU A 845 0.97 -13.22 8.41
C LEU A 845 -0.32 -13.88 7.89
N GLY A 846 -0.95 -13.26 6.89
CA GLY A 846 -2.21 -13.70 6.28
C GLY A 846 -3.48 -13.13 6.93
N TYR A 847 -3.37 -12.42 8.06
CA TYR A 847 -4.51 -11.72 8.65
C TYR A 847 -4.84 -10.48 7.81
N SER A 848 -6.14 -10.28 7.53
CA SER A 848 -6.68 -9.07 6.91
C SER A 848 -7.98 -8.69 7.61
N VAL A 849 -8.17 -7.40 7.87
CA VAL A 849 -9.43 -6.88 8.41
C VAL A 849 -10.50 -6.79 7.32
N ASN A 850 -10.10 -6.60 6.05
CA ASN A 850 -11.00 -6.56 4.89
C ASN A 850 -10.48 -7.46 3.76
N PRO A 851 -10.83 -8.76 3.75
CA PRO A 851 -10.25 -9.72 2.80
C PRO A 851 -10.71 -9.53 1.35
N ASP A 852 -11.75 -8.72 1.14
CA ASP A 852 -12.26 -8.33 -0.16
C ASP A 852 -11.56 -7.08 -0.72
N ASP A 853 -10.63 -6.47 0.04
CA ASP A 853 -9.78 -5.40 -0.47
C ASP A 853 -8.67 -5.99 -1.36
N PRO A 854 -8.72 -5.79 -2.70
CA PRO A 854 -7.75 -6.36 -3.63
C PRO A 854 -6.32 -5.82 -3.43
N THR A 855 -6.12 -4.82 -2.57
CA THR A 855 -4.79 -4.31 -2.22
C THR A 855 -4.02 -5.19 -1.23
N THR A 856 -4.67 -6.19 -0.62
CA THR A 856 -4.11 -7.00 0.48
C THR A 856 -3.49 -8.35 0.07
N TRP A 857 -3.44 -8.69 -1.22
CA TRP A 857 -2.78 -9.90 -1.74
C TRP A 857 -1.47 -9.58 -2.45
#